data_AF-A0A6H9KTC0-F1
#
_entry.id   AF-A0A6H9KTC0-F1
#
_cell.length_a   1.000
_cell.length_b   1.000
_cell.length_c   1.000
_cell.angle_alpha   90.00
_cell.angle_beta   90.00
_cell.angle_gamma   90.00
#
_symmetry.space_group_name_H-M   'P 1'
#
loop_
_entity.id
_entity.type
_entity.pdbx_description
1 polymer ?
#
loop_
_entity_poly.entity_id
_entity_poly.type
_entity_poly.pdbx_seq_one_letter_code
_entity_poly.pdbx_strand_id
1 'polypeptide(L)'
;MKKIFVLFMILIFVLPAESTAIDEIKVKKLRCEYLKNPLGIDIGNPHLSWIIESKQPKKKQTAYQILAASSKEKLKENKGDLWDSGKVESNKSIHIKYSGNELIHRQQVFWKVRIWDETNSASSWSEIAQWEMGLLASDWLGKWVGMPEEKQQIGRERNPAPYFRKDFVLSKSVKSARIYISGLGYYELSINGMKIGDHVLSPNHTNYDKRQSQDLKESRVKNMATRVLYESFDVTAFLNSGNNAIGVCLGNGWYFQNDRNEDEPLSYDTPRFIAQMEIELIEGSKEIIISDTSWKTAYGPILHNGLYNGEIYDARRENPGWNESGFDDSNWSRAQIVRAPEGKLMAQMSPPDRIIKTIKPVSITIPEKGVYRYDMGQLISGWVRLKLSGARGDTIKLKFIEEFGFTFGQTDTYILKGDSLETWEPRFTWHAFRYVDVLNAPMTLTIESLEGRIVNTDVDSAGTFSCSNPLFNDIYTHFQWTQLGNMHGGVPSDCPHRERRGYTGDGQIAAQAAIYSFDMASFYTKWLDDIKDAQNSKTGYVPNTAPYQSGGGGTAWGSAYIIIPWHMYQYYGDVQVLAEHYSGMKKWLNFLEHLRDENGILIEKNLGEWVPPYPTEVPPSLVSTAYYFHDLNLLTKIAKVLDKQKDAAIFEELAKATQIAFHRKYFDHTTNNYSIGRQGANVFALGFGLVPAKHQKQVFANLVENIEVRTKGHFDTGMLGTPLLLDVLTENGRTDLAYTVMNRRDFPSFGYNISRGATTIWETWGGSESHSHPMFGSVCQWFFQGLAGINPDPDSPGFKHIILKPKPVGSLKFVKATYNSMHGNIESHWQTKNGDFIFETRIPANTTASVYIPATGRNKVTVTGGDASFVGIKNNLAHFEISAGRYSFFSKNVSDLIKNPMLSAPVISPGDKVILAPNPEIVNITSEIEDAEIRFTLDGSEPDLNSQVFKQPFELDKSAIISARVYKKGYKPGPIKSARIIFIDPEVNGIDFSYFEGTWKKVPDFDLLSPTKSGIVYEIDLQQVNPKSDKFALIFTGKLEISKPGDYTFYLNSNDGSNVFIDNKLVVDNDGLHGSRERSGMIKLTQGMHAIKITYFQAGGGMHLQLSFSSPEIEKQEIPALMFFKSN
;
A
#
# COMPACT_ATOMS: atom_id res chain seq x y z
N MET A 1 -64.73 57.02 -11.77
CA MET A 1 -65.15 58.07 -12.72
C MET A 1 -64.19 59.25 -12.62
N LYS A 2 -63.52 59.60 -13.74
CA LYS A 2 -62.79 60.87 -14.00
C LYS A 2 -61.55 61.16 -13.12
N LYS A 3 -60.46 61.79 -13.54
CA LYS A 3 -59.83 62.14 -14.83
C LYS A 3 -58.41 62.64 -14.45
N ILE A 4 -57.40 62.21 -15.20
CA ILE A 4 -56.32 62.99 -15.84
C ILE A 4 -55.49 63.98 -14.98
N PHE A 5 -54.16 63.77 -14.95
CA PHE A 5 -53.20 64.80 -15.36
C PHE A 5 -51.94 64.18 -15.99
N VAL A 6 -51.59 64.72 -17.16
CA VAL A 6 -50.42 64.43 -18.00
C VAL A 6 -49.33 65.42 -17.65
N LEU A 7 -48.07 64.99 -17.47
CA LEU A 7 -46.90 65.61 -18.13
C LEU A 7 -45.62 64.78 -17.97
N PHE A 8 -44.87 64.75 -19.07
CA PHE A 8 -43.53 64.21 -19.30
C PHE A 8 -42.51 64.57 -18.21
N MET A 9 -41.71 63.58 -17.76
CA MET A 9 -40.37 63.85 -17.22
C MET A 9 -39.43 62.68 -17.53
N ILE A 10 -38.30 63.04 -18.12
CA ILE A 10 -37.10 62.24 -18.40
C ILE A 10 -36.68 61.50 -17.13
N LEU A 11 -36.71 60.16 -17.14
CA LEU A 11 -36.00 59.35 -16.14
C LEU A 11 -34.95 58.48 -16.81
N ILE A 12 -33.71 58.84 -16.48
CA ILE A 12 -32.47 58.11 -16.68
C ILE A 12 -32.67 56.68 -16.17
N PHE A 13 -32.62 55.68 -17.06
CA PHE A 13 -32.37 54.30 -16.66
C PHE A 13 -30.89 54.22 -16.22
N VAL A 14 -30.64 54.49 -14.94
CA VAL A 14 -29.41 54.02 -14.29
C VAL A 14 -29.58 52.52 -14.15
N LEU A 15 -29.04 51.77 -15.12
CA LEU A 15 -28.68 50.38 -14.90
C LEU A 15 -27.77 50.34 -13.66
N PRO A 16 -28.05 49.55 -12.63
CA PRO A 16 -27.06 49.31 -11.61
C PRO A 16 -25.88 48.66 -12.32
N ALA A 17 -24.77 49.39 -12.40
CA ALA A 17 -23.49 48.78 -12.72
C ALA A 17 -23.29 47.68 -11.69
N GLU A 18 -23.45 46.42 -12.09
CA GLU A 18 -22.84 45.31 -11.39
C GLU A 18 -21.38 45.70 -11.24
N SER A 19 -20.97 46.06 -10.01
CA SER A 19 -19.55 46.21 -9.73
C SER A 19 -18.96 44.84 -10.01
N THR A 20 -18.21 44.72 -11.09
CA THR A 20 -17.30 43.61 -11.32
C THR A 20 -16.34 43.64 -10.14
N ALA A 21 -16.66 42.89 -9.08
CA ALA A 21 -15.73 42.65 -7.99
C ALA A 21 -14.48 42.09 -8.67
N ILE A 22 -13.40 42.87 -8.66
CA ILE A 22 -12.11 42.47 -9.21
C ILE A 22 -11.76 41.17 -8.50
N ASP A 23 -11.80 40.06 -9.24
CA ASP A 23 -11.59 38.73 -8.67
C ASP A 23 -10.15 38.67 -8.13
N GLU A 24 -10.03 38.76 -6.80
CA GLU A 24 -8.78 39.02 -6.10
C GLU A 24 -7.92 37.76 -6.02
N ILE A 25 -6.60 37.91 -6.21
CA ILE A 25 -5.64 36.83 -5.95
C ILE A 25 -5.65 36.50 -4.45
N LYS A 26 -5.78 35.22 -4.10
CA LYS A 26 -5.76 34.75 -2.72
C LYS A 26 -4.56 33.86 -2.45
N VAL A 27 -3.87 34.12 -1.35
CA VAL A 27 -2.80 33.24 -0.85
C VAL A 27 -3.39 32.36 0.27
N LYS A 28 -3.32 31.04 0.10
CA LYS A 28 -3.97 30.05 0.97
C LYS A 28 -3.05 28.86 1.25
N LYS A 29 -3.54 27.95 2.11
CA LYS A 29 -2.88 26.68 2.47
C LYS A 29 -1.42 26.93 2.89
N LEU A 30 -1.24 27.89 3.79
CA LEU A 30 0.04 28.17 4.42
C LEU A 30 0.50 26.93 5.19
N ARG A 31 1.72 26.48 4.93
CA ARG A 31 2.34 25.31 5.55
C ARG A 31 3.71 25.67 6.09
N CYS A 32 4.05 25.10 7.24
CA CYS A 32 5.37 25.12 7.83
C CYS A 32 5.85 23.66 7.90
N GLU A 33 6.94 23.33 7.20
CA GLU A 33 7.46 21.95 7.14
C GLU A 33 6.38 20.95 6.67
N TYR A 34 5.68 21.29 5.59
CA TYR A 34 4.50 20.60 5.04
C TYR A 34 3.23 20.61 5.91
N LEU A 35 3.34 20.93 7.20
CA LEU A 35 2.25 20.84 8.16
C LEU A 35 1.42 22.13 8.24
N LYS A 36 0.14 21.98 8.57
CA LYS A 36 -0.77 23.09 8.87
C LYS A 36 -0.69 23.42 10.35
N ASN A 37 -0.24 24.64 10.65
CA ASN A 37 -0.15 25.17 12.02
C ASN A 37 0.51 24.20 13.04
N PRO A 38 1.71 23.65 12.75
CA PRO A 38 2.30 22.62 13.59
C PRO A 38 2.67 23.13 14.99
N LEU A 39 2.48 22.27 15.98
CA LEU A 39 2.80 22.54 17.37
C LEU A 39 4.01 21.70 17.80
N GLY A 40 5.03 22.35 18.31
CA GLY A 40 6.23 21.71 18.85
C GLY A 40 7.14 21.15 17.77
N ILE A 41 7.63 22.00 16.85
CA ILE A 41 8.65 21.61 15.85
C ILE A 41 10.07 21.87 16.38
N ASP A 42 11.03 21.08 15.92
CA ASP A 42 12.45 21.19 16.34
C ASP A 42 13.37 21.72 15.22
N ILE A 43 12.80 22.16 14.10
CA ILE A 43 13.57 22.72 12.98
C ILE A 43 13.78 24.21 13.20
N GLY A 44 15.01 24.62 13.57
CA GLY A 44 15.32 26.01 13.92
C GLY A 44 15.21 27.02 12.78
N ASN A 45 15.22 26.57 11.52
CA ASN A 45 14.96 27.41 10.35
C ASN A 45 13.91 26.74 9.47
N PRO A 46 12.62 26.79 9.86
CA PRO A 46 11.59 26.04 9.19
C PRO A 46 11.30 26.58 7.78
N HIS A 47 10.75 25.72 6.93
CA HIS A 47 10.42 26.03 5.54
C HIS A 47 8.93 26.34 5.39
N LEU A 48 8.66 27.49 4.78
CA LEU A 48 7.32 28.04 4.59
C LEU A 48 6.88 27.86 3.14
N SER A 49 5.64 27.40 2.96
CA SER A 49 5.03 27.16 1.65
C SER A 49 3.61 27.72 1.61
N TRP A 50 3.17 28.17 0.43
CA TRP A 50 1.81 28.68 0.20
C TRP A 50 1.33 28.40 -1.23
N ILE A 51 0.01 28.28 -1.37
CA ILE A 51 -0.67 28.13 -2.66
C ILE A 51 -1.32 29.46 -3.06
N ILE A 52 -1.24 29.77 -4.34
CA ILE A 52 -1.86 30.95 -4.95
C ILE A 52 -3.11 30.50 -5.69
N GLU A 53 -4.25 31.08 -5.34
CA GLU A 53 -5.53 30.86 -6.00
C GLU A 53 -5.95 32.11 -6.78
N SER A 54 -6.37 31.90 -8.03
CA SER A 54 -6.94 32.93 -8.89
C SER A 54 -7.96 32.30 -9.84
N LYS A 55 -9.02 33.04 -10.17
CA LYS A 55 -9.91 32.70 -11.29
C LYS A 55 -9.43 33.28 -12.62
N GLN A 56 -8.59 34.30 -12.57
CA GLN A 56 -7.96 34.88 -13.76
C GLN A 56 -6.83 33.97 -14.28
N PRO A 57 -6.71 33.78 -15.61
CA PRO A 57 -5.61 33.04 -16.20
C PRO A 57 -4.29 33.81 -16.09
N LYS A 58 -3.17 33.16 -16.41
CA LYS A 58 -1.81 33.72 -16.50
C LYS A 58 -1.23 34.29 -15.20
N LYS A 59 -1.92 34.16 -14.07
CA LYS A 59 -1.43 34.68 -12.79
C LYS A 59 -0.15 33.99 -12.34
N LYS A 60 0.86 34.81 -12.04
CA LYS A 60 2.17 34.36 -11.55
C LYS A 60 2.66 35.26 -10.43
N GLN A 61 3.48 34.70 -9.54
CA GLN A 61 4.17 35.47 -8.53
C GLN A 61 5.47 36.05 -9.13
N THR A 62 5.70 37.34 -8.94
CA THR A 62 6.97 38.02 -9.25
C THR A 62 7.78 38.31 -7.99
N ALA A 63 7.10 38.61 -6.89
CA ALA A 63 7.71 38.82 -5.58
C ALA A 63 6.81 38.33 -4.45
N TYR A 64 7.37 38.16 -3.26
CA TYR A 64 6.63 37.91 -2.02
C TYR A 64 7.13 38.78 -0.87
N GLN A 65 6.33 38.87 0.19
CA GLN A 65 6.76 39.38 1.49
C GLN A 65 6.14 38.52 2.58
N ILE A 66 6.97 38.06 3.50
CA ILE A 66 6.58 37.32 4.70
C ILE A 66 6.78 38.22 5.91
N LEU A 67 5.77 38.24 6.78
CA LEU A 67 5.89 38.77 8.13
C LEU A 67 5.75 37.61 9.11
N ALA A 68 6.70 37.47 10.02
CA ALA A 68 6.62 36.58 11.18
C ALA A 68 6.76 37.40 12.47
N ALA A 69 5.92 37.11 13.46
CA ALA A 69 5.85 37.87 14.69
C ALA A 69 5.58 36.99 15.92
N SER A 70 5.93 37.53 17.09
CA SER A 70 5.70 36.90 18.39
C SER A 70 4.23 36.94 18.87
N SER A 71 3.34 37.66 18.17
CA SER A 71 1.91 37.74 18.51
C SER A 71 1.04 38.02 17.27
N LYS A 72 -0.24 37.63 17.34
CA LYS A 72 -1.21 37.93 16.27
C LYS A 72 -1.47 39.43 16.16
N GLU A 73 -1.45 40.14 17.28
CA GLU A 73 -1.71 41.59 17.39
C GLU A 73 -0.67 42.37 16.58
N LYS A 74 0.61 42.03 16.71
CA LYS A 74 1.68 42.63 15.91
C LYS A 74 1.47 42.42 14.41
N LEU A 75 1.05 41.22 13.97
CA LEU A 75 0.72 40.98 12.56
C LEU A 75 -0.52 41.71 12.08
N LYS A 76 -1.54 41.94 12.92
CA LYS A 76 -2.69 42.78 12.56
C LYS A 76 -2.26 44.21 12.25
N GLU A 77 -1.21 44.69 12.92
CA GLU A 77 -0.55 45.98 12.65
C GLU A 77 0.52 45.92 11.54
N ASN A 78 0.67 44.79 10.83
CA ASN A 78 1.72 44.54 9.83
C ASN A 78 3.16 44.68 10.37
N LYS A 79 3.40 44.32 11.62
CA LYS A 79 4.73 44.31 12.24
C LYS A 79 5.24 42.87 12.38
N GLY A 80 6.32 42.55 11.69
CA GLY A 80 7.04 41.28 11.81
C GLY A 80 8.28 41.42 12.69
N ASP A 81 8.12 41.35 14.01
CA ASP A 81 9.23 41.55 14.96
C ASP A 81 10.21 40.37 15.02
N LEU A 82 9.82 39.21 14.51
CA LEU A 82 10.72 38.06 14.33
C LEU A 82 11.32 38.04 12.94
N TRP A 83 10.52 38.39 11.93
CA TRP A 83 10.97 38.50 10.55
C TRP A 83 10.07 39.41 9.74
N ASP A 84 10.68 40.32 8.98
CA ASP A 84 10.10 40.93 7.79
C ASP A 84 11.05 40.68 6.64
N SER A 85 10.63 39.90 5.65
CA SER A 85 11.49 39.62 4.49
C SER A 85 11.69 40.84 3.59
N GLY A 86 10.90 41.89 3.77
CA GLY A 86 10.68 42.91 2.75
C GLY A 86 10.07 42.31 1.48
N LYS A 87 9.99 43.10 0.41
CA LYS A 87 9.63 42.59 -0.91
C LYS A 87 10.82 41.83 -1.48
N VAL A 88 10.70 40.51 -1.60
CA VAL A 88 11.70 39.62 -2.19
C VAL A 88 11.28 39.29 -3.62
N GLU A 89 12.08 39.74 -4.60
CA GLU A 89 11.87 39.43 -6.02
C GLU A 89 12.17 37.94 -6.27
N SER A 90 11.12 37.13 -6.28
CA SER A 90 11.20 35.68 -6.46
C SER A 90 9.83 35.09 -6.81
N ASN A 91 9.83 34.12 -7.72
CA ASN A 91 8.65 33.35 -8.09
C ASN A 91 8.48 32.05 -7.25
N LYS A 92 9.36 31.80 -6.27
CA LYS A 92 9.27 30.64 -5.37
C LYS A 92 8.15 30.85 -4.35
N SER A 93 7.31 29.83 -4.17
CA SER A 93 6.20 29.83 -3.19
C SER A 93 6.20 28.58 -2.30
N ILE A 94 7.24 27.73 -2.43
CA ILE A 94 7.41 26.48 -1.71
C ILE A 94 8.82 26.46 -1.12
N HIS A 95 8.94 25.89 0.07
CA HIS A 95 10.20 25.70 0.78
C HIS A 95 11.01 26.99 0.98
N ILE A 96 10.33 28.09 1.32
CA ILE A 96 11.00 29.34 1.67
C ILE A 96 11.52 29.22 3.09
N LYS A 97 12.84 29.06 3.22
CA LYS A 97 13.53 28.96 4.49
C LYS A 97 13.33 30.25 5.31
N TYR A 98 12.83 30.10 6.53
CA TYR A 98 12.78 31.18 7.50
C TYR A 98 14.19 31.79 7.69
N SER A 99 14.28 33.11 7.56
CA SER A 99 15.55 33.87 7.58
C SER A 99 15.48 35.07 8.52
N GLY A 100 14.62 34.98 9.56
CA GLY A 100 14.48 36.01 10.58
C GLY A 100 15.42 35.82 11.76
N ASN A 101 15.04 36.40 12.89
CA ASN A 101 15.74 36.24 14.16
C ASN A 101 15.77 34.76 14.58
N GLU A 102 16.86 34.35 15.23
CA GLU A 102 17.00 32.99 15.77
C GLU A 102 15.78 32.63 16.63
N LEU A 103 15.16 31.50 16.31
CA LEU A 103 13.99 31.00 17.02
C LEU A 103 14.44 30.31 18.30
N ILE A 104 13.80 30.66 19.42
CA ILE A 104 14.05 30.02 20.70
C ILE A 104 13.02 28.91 20.96
N HIS A 105 13.36 27.97 21.84
CA HIS A 105 12.44 26.92 22.28
C HIS A 105 11.11 27.51 22.79
N ARG A 106 10.01 26.75 22.67
CA ARG A 106 8.65 27.13 23.13
C ARG A 106 8.08 28.40 22.47
N GLN A 107 8.79 29.00 21.50
CA GLN A 107 8.37 30.25 20.89
C GLN A 107 7.20 30.01 19.95
N GLN A 108 6.09 30.69 20.22
CA GLN A 108 5.01 30.84 19.25
C GLN A 108 5.41 31.84 18.18
N VAL A 109 5.23 31.43 16.94
CA VAL A 109 5.45 32.30 15.78
C VAL A 109 4.18 32.34 14.97
N PHE A 110 3.66 33.55 14.80
CA PHE A 110 2.56 33.83 13.88
C PHE A 110 3.16 34.36 12.60
N TRP A 111 2.62 33.97 11.45
CA TRP A 111 3.10 34.49 10.17
C TRP A 111 1.98 34.69 9.16
N LYS A 112 2.25 35.55 8.19
CA LYS A 112 1.40 35.77 7.01
C LYS A 112 2.26 36.16 5.83
N VAL A 113 1.73 35.96 4.63
CA VAL A 113 2.42 36.24 3.38
C VAL A 113 1.51 37.01 2.43
N ARG A 114 2.10 37.91 1.65
CA ARG A 114 1.47 38.52 0.46
C ARG A 114 2.40 38.37 -0.73
N ILE A 115 1.84 38.48 -1.93
CA ILE A 115 2.59 38.33 -3.17
C ILE A 115 2.37 39.51 -4.10
N TRP A 116 3.28 39.71 -5.05
CA TRP A 116 3.09 40.61 -6.19
C TRP A 116 2.90 39.78 -7.45
N ASP A 117 1.95 40.19 -8.28
CA ASP A 117 1.64 39.50 -9.53
C ASP A 117 2.47 40.02 -10.72
N GLU A 118 2.16 39.54 -11.93
CA GLU A 118 2.81 39.97 -13.17
C GLU A 118 2.63 41.46 -13.51
N THR A 119 1.64 42.13 -12.92
CA THR A 119 1.39 43.56 -13.07
C THR A 119 2.08 44.40 -11.99
N ASN A 120 2.88 43.75 -11.14
CA ASN A 120 3.47 44.34 -9.94
C ASN A 120 2.41 44.86 -8.94
N SER A 121 1.21 44.25 -8.96
CA SER A 121 0.14 44.54 -7.99
C SER A 121 0.26 43.60 -6.80
N ALA A 122 0.21 44.15 -5.59
CA ALA A 122 0.24 43.35 -4.36
C ALA A 122 -1.13 42.69 -4.12
N SER A 123 -1.14 41.43 -3.70
CA SER A 123 -2.33 40.78 -3.13
C SER A 123 -2.67 41.35 -1.76
N SER A 124 -3.87 41.06 -1.25
CA SER A 124 -4.10 41.09 0.19
C SER A 124 -3.14 40.13 0.91
N TRP A 125 -2.94 40.39 2.19
CA TRP A 125 -2.27 39.45 3.08
C TRP A 125 -3.10 38.17 3.19
N SER A 126 -2.42 37.03 3.27
CA SER A 126 -3.03 35.76 3.67
C SER A 126 -3.66 35.88 5.06
N GLU A 127 -4.49 34.89 5.40
CA GLU A 127 -4.81 34.62 6.80
C GLU A 127 -3.52 34.37 7.62
N ILE A 128 -3.58 34.70 8.90
CA ILE A 128 -2.47 34.45 9.83
C ILE A 128 -2.40 32.95 10.11
N ALA A 129 -1.30 32.33 9.72
CA ALA A 129 -0.91 30.99 10.14
C ALA A 129 0.06 31.06 11.32
N GLN A 130 0.40 29.91 11.89
CA GLN A 130 1.31 29.85 13.04
C GLN A 130 2.18 28.60 13.01
N TRP A 131 3.23 28.58 13.82
CA TRP A 131 3.87 27.36 14.31
C TRP A 131 4.38 27.63 15.72
N GLU A 132 4.72 26.57 16.46
CA GLU A 132 5.33 26.69 17.78
C GLU A 132 6.58 25.83 17.85
N MET A 133 7.67 26.38 18.37
CA MET A 133 8.90 25.63 18.62
C MET A 133 8.71 24.66 19.79
N GLY A 134 9.26 23.46 19.68
CA GLY A 134 9.21 22.42 20.69
C GLY A 134 10.24 22.58 21.81
N LEU A 135 10.52 21.47 22.50
CA LEU A 135 11.59 21.33 23.47
C LEU A 135 12.84 20.77 22.80
N LEU A 136 14.00 21.38 23.04
CA LEU A 136 15.28 20.76 22.71
C LEU A 136 15.67 19.75 23.80
N ALA A 137 16.63 18.87 23.50
CA ALA A 137 17.07 17.84 24.45
C ALA A 137 17.51 18.40 25.82
N SER A 138 18.09 19.61 25.85
CA SER A 138 18.50 20.29 27.10
C SER A 138 17.35 20.90 27.89
N ASP A 139 16.16 21.02 27.29
CA ASP A 139 14.99 21.69 27.89
C ASP A 139 14.10 20.76 28.73
N TRP A 140 14.36 19.44 28.68
CA TRP A 140 13.61 18.44 29.42
C TRP A 140 14.03 18.40 30.89
N LEU A 141 13.09 18.74 31.77
CA LEU A 141 13.15 18.55 33.22
C LEU A 141 12.51 17.21 33.63
N GLY A 142 11.56 16.73 32.83
CA GLY A 142 10.94 15.41 32.94
C GLY A 142 11.95 14.27 33.07
N LYS A 143 11.61 13.27 33.88
CA LYS A 143 12.37 12.03 34.02
C LYS A 143 11.65 10.90 33.31
N TRP A 144 12.41 10.01 32.68
CA TRP A 144 11.86 8.75 32.21
C TRP A 144 11.39 7.94 33.42
N VAL A 145 10.11 7.61 33.45
CA VAL A 145 9.50 6.82 34.52
C VAL A 145 8.83 5.58 33.97
N GLY A 146 8.83 4.53 34.78
CA GLY A 146 8.23 3.24 34.47
C GLY A 146 7.72 2.55 35.74
N MET A 147 7.15 1.37 35.54
CA MET A 147 6.66 0.54 36.64
C MET A 147 7.85 -0.15 37.35
N PRO A 148 7.88 -0.23 38.69
CA PRO A 148 8.94 -0.90 39.44
C PRO A 148 9.21 -2.33 38.95
N GLU A 149 10.47 -2.73 38.74
CA GLU A 149 10.84 -4.06 38.22
C GLU A 149 10.20 -5.21 39.02
N GLU A 150 10.20 -5.12 40.36
CA GLU A 150 9.57 -6.10 41.27
C GLU A 150 8.04 -6.20 41.13
N LYS A 151 7.41 -5.20 40.52
CA LYS A 151 5.97 -5.15 40.23
C LYS A 151 5.67 -5.49 38.76
N GLN A 152 6.68 -5.54 37.89
CA GLN A 152 6.53 -6.06 36.55
C GLN A 152 6.23 -7.55 36.67
N GLN A 153 5.01 -7.95 36.32
CA GLN A 153 4.61 -9.35 36.47
C GLN A 153 5.38 -10.23 35.48
N ILE A 154 6.26 -11.09 36.01
CA ILE A 154 6.75 -12.30 35.32
C ILE A 154 5.86 -13.45 35.79
N GLY A 155 4.67 -13.60 35.19
CA GLY A 155 3.62 -14.52 35.66
C GLY A 155 2.67 -15.01 34.54
N ARG A 156 1.49 -15.53 34.90
CA ARG A 156 0.50 -16.10 33.93
C ARG A 156 -0.13 -15.04 33.00
N GLU A 157 -0.18 -13.77 33.40
CA GLU A 157 -0.64 -12.64 32.57
C GLU A 157 0.54 -12.16 31.69
N ARG A 158 0.37 -12.19 30.35
CA ARG A 158 1.43 -11.82 29.40
C ARG A 158 1.40 -10.31 29.14
N ASN A 159 2.22 -9.52 29.83
CA ASN A 159 2.50 -8.10 29.48
C ASN A 159 1.29 -7.13 29.54
N PRO A 160 0.70 -6.89 30.73
CA PRO A 160 -0.40 -5.93 30.93
C PRO A 160 0.01 -4.46 30.72
N ALA A 161 -0.97 -3.60 30.42
CA ALA A 161 -0.74 -2.15 30.23
C ALA A 161 -0.64 -1.42 31.58
N PRO A 162 0.48 -0.74 31.89
CA PRO A 162 0.59 0.06 33.10
C PRO A 162 -0.12 1.42 32.97
N TYR A 163 -0.77 1.84 34.06
CA TYR A 163 -1.44 3.13 34.22
C TYR A 163 -0.60 3.99 35.16
N PHE A 164 -0.51 5.29 34.87
CA PHE A 164 0.25 6.26 35.66
C PHE A 164 -0.60 7.49 35.91
N ARG A 165 -0.68 7.96 37.16
CA ARG A 165 -1.43 9.16 37.51
C ARG A 165 -0.65 10.11 38.42
N LYS A 166 -1.01 11.40 38.37
CA LYS A 166 -0.55 12.42 39.30
C LYS A 166 -1.65 13.47 39.52
N ASP A 167 -1.97 13.72 40.78
CA ASP A 167 -2.77 14.88 41.18
C ASP A 167 -1.88 16.10 41.36
N PHE A 168 -2.39 17.27 41.00
CA PHE A 168 -1.73 18.56 41.25
C PHE A 168 -2.78 19.65 41.42
N VAL A 169 -2.37 20.77 42.03
CA VAL A 169 -3.27 21.89 42.35
C VAL A 169 -2.75 23.15 41.68
N LEU A 170 -3.59 23.79 40.88
CA LEU A 170 -3.31 25.10 40.29
C LEU A 170 -3.97 26.18 41.16
N SER A 171 -3.15 27.04 41.76
CA SER A 171 -3.64 28.07 42.68
C SER A 171 -4.38 29.22 41.98
N LYS A 172 -4.24 29.32 40.65
CA LYS A 172 -4.73 30.42 39.81
C LYS A 172 -5.22 29.91 38.46
N SER A 173 -5.88 30.80 37.72
CA SER A 173 -6.36 30.53 36.37
C SER A 173 -5.23 30.46 35.35
N VAL A 174 -5.36 29.51 34.42
CA VAL A 174 -4.40 29.23 33.34
C VAL A 174 -4.59 30.23 32.19
N LYS A 175 -3.49 30.79 31.69
CA LYS A 175 -3.44 31.58 30.46
C LYS A 175 -3.17 30.69 29.24
N SER A 176 -2.19 29.81 29.36
CA SER A 176 -1.86 28.81 28.33
C SER A 176 -1.16 27.62 28.96
N ALA A 177 -1.36 26.43 28.42
CA ALA A 177 -0.64 25.24 28.82
C ALA A 177 -0.25 24.36 27.61
N ARG A 178 0.96 23.81 27.67
CA ARG A 178 1.49 22.84 26.71
C ARG A 178 1.92 21.61 27.43
N ILE A 179 1.66 20.44 26.86
CA ILE A 179 2.27 19.19 27.31
C ILE A 179 3.10 18.58 26.20
N TYR A 180 4.31 18.17 26.56
CA TYR A 180 5.26 17.43 25.75
C TYR A 180 5.36 16.03 26.32
N ILE A 181 5.13 14.99 25.52
CA ILE A 181 5.08 13.62 26.01
C ILE A 181 5.64 12.63 24.98
N SER A 182 6.34 11.61 25.49
CA SER A 182 6.73 10.43 24.72
C SER A 182 6.55 9.19 25.60
N GLY A 183 5.71 8.26 25.15
CA GLY A 183 5.56 6.93 25.74
C GLY A 183 6.18 5.87 24.82
N LEU A 184 7.22 5.17 25.27
CA LEU A 184 7.87 4.12 24.51
C LEU A 184 7.03 2.85 24.55
N GLY A 185 6.66 2.39 23.36
CA GLY A 185 5.59 1.43 23.13
C GLY A 185 4.47 2.20 22.45
N TYR A 186 3.35 2.37 23.14
CA TYR A 186 2.36 3.41 22.83
C TYR A 186 1.89 4.10 24.11
N TYR A 187 1.19 5.23 23.99
CA TYR A 187 0.50 5.85 25.13
C TYR A 187 -0.88 6.41 24.78
N GLU A 188 -1.74 6.50 25.79
CA GLU A 188 -2.90 7.39 25.81
C GLU A 188 -2.77 8.37 26.98
N LEU A 189 -2.86 9.67 26.69
CA LEU A 189 -2.82 10.75 27.66
C LEU A 189 -4.25 11.21 27.99
N SER A 190 -4.49 11.49 29.27
CA SER A 190 -5.73 12.11 29.74
C SER A 190 -5.47 13.17 30.81
N ILE A 191 -6.31 14.20 30.84
CA ILE A 191 -6.32 15.24 31.87
C ILE A 191 -7.77 15.43 32.32
N ASN A 192 -8.02 15.37 33.63
CA ASN A 192 -9.34 15.53 34.24
C ASN A 192 -10.42 14.65 33.56
N GLY A 193 -10.12 13.36 33.39
CA GLY A 193 -11.01 12.37 32.77
C GLY A 193 -11.10 12.42 31.23
N MET A 194 -10.58 13.48 30.57
CA MET A 194 -10.66 13.65 29.12
C MET A 194 -9.39 13.16 28.42
N LYS A 195 -9.52 12.35 27.36
CA LYS A 195 -8.40 11.99 26.47
C LYS A 195 -7.88 13.24 25.76
N ILE A 196 -6.56 13.40 25.73
CA ILE A 196 -5.88 14.50 25.02
C ILE A 196 -5.54 14.06 23.61
N GLY A 197 -5.92 14.89 22.64
CA GLY A 197 -5.78 14.58 21.22
C GLY A 197 -6.71 13.46 20.75
N ASP A 198 -6.67 13.18 19.46
CA ASP A 198 -7.40 12.10 18.79
C ASP A 198 -6.47 11.03 18.21
N HIS A 199 -5.18 11.11 18.53
CA HIS A 199 -4.17 10.17 18.07
C HIS A 199 -4.37 8.81 18.74
N VAL A 200 -4.04 7.76 18.01
CA VAL A 200 -3.97 6.37 18.48
C VAL A 200 -2.63 5.77 18.09
N LEU A 201 -2.23 4.65 18.71
CA LEU A 201 -0.99 3.95 18.37
C LEU A 201 0.23 4.90 18.29
N SER A 202 0.34 5.81 19.26
CA SER A 202 1.31 6.91 19.25
C SER A 202 2.35 6.78 20.38
N PRO A 203 3.58 7.28 20.20
CA PRO A 203 4.08 8.01 19.03
C PRO A 203 4.44 7.08 17.86
N ASN A 204 4.73 7.67 16.70
CA ASN A 204 5.18 6.96 15.51
C ASN A 204 6.44 6.12 15.78
N HIS A 205 6.53 5.01 15.06
CA HIS A 205 7.55 3.98 15.26
C HIS A 205 8.91 4.41 14.73
N THR A 206 9.96 4.29 15.54
CA THR A 206 11.36 4.56 15.16
C THR A 206 12.29 3.48 15.70
N ASN A 207 13.57 3.53 15.35
CA ASN A 207 14.57 2.73 16.06
C ASN A 207 14.87 3.39 17.43
N TYR A 208 14.14 3.00 18.47
CA TYR A 208 14.11 3.73 19.74
C TYR A 208 15.43 3.70 20.53
N ASP A 209 16.11 2.55 20.55
CA ASP A 209 17.20 2.27 21.48
C ASP A 209 18.11 1.13 20.97
N LYS A 210 19.14 0.75 21.73
CA LYS A 210 19.84 -0.52 21.49
C LYS A 210 18.94 -1.69 21.87
N ARG A 211 18.89 -2.71 21.00
CA ARG A 211 18.17 -3.96 21.27
C ARG A 211 18.91 -4.82 22.28
N GLN A 212 18.18 -5.57 23.09
CA GLN A 212 18.75 -6.38 24.17
C GLN A 212 19.51 -7.62 23.66
N SER A 213 19.27 -8.07 22.42
CA SER A 213 20.08 -9.12 21.81
C SER A 213 21.50 -8.59 21.56
N GLN A 214 22.42 -8.92 22.47
CA GLN A 214 23.84 -8.53 22.39
C GLN A 214 24.54 -9.08 21.12
N ASP A 215 23.92 -10.03 20.42
CA ASP A 215 24.39 -10.57 19.16
C ASP A 215 23.32 -10.40 18.06
N LEU A 216 23.26 -9.21 17.46
CA LEU A 216 22.82 -9.14 16.07
C LEU A 216 23.75 -10.08 15.29
N LYS A 217 23.25 -11.25 14.92
CA LYS A 217 24.04 -12.31 14.25
C LYS A 217 24.61 -11.80 12.94
N GLU A 218 23.88 -10.88 12.31
CA GLU A 218 24.29 -10.19 11.11
C GLU A 218 25.11 -8.92 11.43
N SER A 219 26.39 -8.94 11.06
CA SER A 219 27.28 -7.78 11.23
C SER A 219 26.83 -6.55 10.43
N ARG A 220 26.05 -6.75 9.35
CA ARG A 220 25.53 -5.68 8.49
C ARG A 220 24.56 -4.74 9.22
N VAL A 221 23.92 -5.18 10.30
CA VAL A 221 22.89 -4.40 11.01
C VAL A 221 23.38 -3.75 12.31
N LYS A 222 24.70 -3.74 12.54
CA LYS A 222 25.32 -2.99 13.65
C LYS A 222 25.53 -1.52 13.30
N ASN A 223 25.80 -0.69 14.32
CA ASN A 223 26.14 0.75 14.17
C ASN A 223 25.02 1.62 13.55
N MET A 224 23.77 1.27 13.82
CA MET A 224 22.58 2.07 13.49
C MET A 224 22.43 3.23 14.49
N ALA A 225 21.82 4.33 14.05
CA ALA A 225 21.41 5.41 14.94
C ALA A 225 20.05 5.12 15.57
N THR A 226 19.74 5.82 16.65
CA THR A 226 18.49 5.67 17.39
C THR A 226 17.83 7.02 17.61
N ARG A 227 16.50 7.04 17.56
CA ARG A 227 15.67 8.24 17.63
C ARG A 227 14.36 7.92 18.34
N VAL A 228 13.88 8.85 19.15
CA VAL A 228 12.61 8.73 19.88
C VAL A 228 11.77 9.96 19.58
N LEU A 229 10.51 9.74 19.21
CA LEU A 229 9.58 10.83 18.92
C LEU A 229 8.79 11.24 20.16
N TYR A 230 8.61 12.55 20.34
CA TYR A 230 7.69 13.14 21.30
C TYR A 230 6.62 13.96 20.58
N GLU A 231 5.46 14.07 21.20
CA GLU A 231 4.35 14.87 20.70
C GLU A 231 4.06 16.04 21.64
N SER A 232 3.46 17.08 21.06
CA SER A 232 3.09 18.31 21.77
C SER A 232 1.59 18.54 21.64
N PHE A 233 0.93 18.91 22.74
CA PHE A 233 -0.50 19.25 22.73
C PHE A 233 -0.77 20.56 23.46
N ASP A 234 -1.73 21.33 22.95
CA ASP A 234 -2.34 22.43 23.68
C ASP A 234 -3.37 21.86 24.67
N VAL A 235 -3.07 21.97 25.97
CA VAL A 235 -3.92 21.45 27.05
C VAL A 235 -4.58 22.55 27.86
N THR A 236 -4.54 23.80 27.37
CA THR A 236 -5.05 24.98 28.08
C THR A 236 -6.51 24.79 28.52
N ALA A 237 -7.35 24.27 27.63
CA ALA A 237 -8.79 24.11 27.87
C ALA A 237 -9.16 22.90 28.75
N PHE A 238 -8.19 22.06 29.11
CA PHE A 238 -8.41 20.83 29.88
C PHE A 238 -8.09 20.99 31.37
N LEU A 239 -7.57 22.14 31.77
CA LEU A 239 -7.14 22.43 33.13
C LEU A 239 -8.20 23.25 33.89
N ASN A 240 -8.40 22.89 35.15
CA ASN A 240 -9.26 23.60 36.10
C ASN A 240 -8.41 24.50 37.01
N SER A 241 -9.01 25.57 37.53
CA SER A 241 -8.45 26.22 38.73
C SER A 241 -8.69 25.28 39.93
N GLY A 242 -7.68 25.08 40.78
CA GLY A 242 -7.73 24.11 41.87
C GLY A 242 -7.22 22.73 41.46
N ASN A 243 -7.94 21.68 41.88
CA ASN A 243 -7.49 20.29 41.72
C ASN A 243 -7.55 19.84 40.27
N ASN A 244 -6.49 19.17 39.84
CA ASN A 244 -6.36 18.56 38.53
C ASN A 244 -5.72 17.17 38.66
N ALA A 245 -6.02 16.29 37.70
CA ALA A 245 -5.34 15.03 37.54
C ALA A 245 -4.84 14.87 36.10
N ILE A 246 -3.66 14.27 35.97
CA ILE A 246 -3.11 13.79 34.71
C ILE A 246 -2.94 12.28 34.78
N GLY A 247 -3.33 11.58 33.71
CA GLY A 247 -3.26 10.14 33.58
C GLY A 247 -2.61 9.71 32.27
N VAL A 248 -1.71 8.73 32.32
CA VAL A 248 -1.05 8.11 31.15
C VAL A 248 -1.22 6.60 31.22
N CYS A 249 -1.77 5.99 30.17
CA CYS A 249 -1.80 4.54 29.99
C CYS A 249 -0.77 4.16 28.93
N LEU A 250 0.08 3.15 29.17
CA LEU A 250 1.09 2.71 28.20
C LEU A 250 0.73 1.37 27.57
N GLY A 251 0.94 1.26 26.26
CA GLY A 251 0.92 0.02 25.51
C GLY A 251 2.34 -0.51 25.27
N ASN A 252 2.45 -1.80 25.00
CA ASN A 252 3.71 -2.47 24.69
C ASN A 252 4.27 -2.00 23.33
N GLY A 253 3.38 -1.87 22.34
CA GLY A 253 3.69 -1.38 20.99
C GLY A 253 4.90 -2.07 20.36
N TRP A 254 5.66 -1.33 19.57
CA TRP A 254 6.92 -1.84 18.99
C TRP A 254 8.09 -1.86 19.98
N TYR A 255 8.01 -1.13 21.09
CA TYR A 255 9.12 -1.02 22.05
C TYR A 255 9.29 -2.28 22.89
N PHE A 256 8.19 -2.86 23.36
CA PHE A 256 8.19 -4.10 24.14
C PHE A 256 7.50 -5.23 23.36
N GLN A 257 7.98 -5.47 22.14
CA GLN A 257 7.36 -6.50 21.30
C GLN A 257 7.88 -7.91 21.65
N ASN A 258 7.01 -8.75 22.21
CA ASN A 258 7.29 -10.12 22.65
C ASN A 258 6.10 -11.09 22.50
N ASP A 259 5.05 -10.70 21.77
CA ASP A 259 3.86 -11.52 21.59
C ASP A 259 4.07 -12.68 20.58
N ARG A 260 5.12 -12.64 19.75
CA ARG A 260 5.53 -13.72 18.84
C ARG A 260 6.99 -14.14 19.07
N ASN A 261 7.24 -15.44 18.89
CA ASN A 261 8.59 -16.00 18.85
C ASN A 261 9.20 -15.70 17.48
N GLU A 262 9.96 -14.63 17.40
CA GLU A 262 10.76 -14.27 16.23
C GLU A 262 12.16 -14.91 16.33
N ASP A 263 12.84 -15.09 15.18
CA ASP A 263 14.21 -15.60 15.15
C ASP A 263 15.21 -14.69 15.90
N GLU A 264 14.85 -13.40 16.08
CA GLU A 264 15.57 -12.41 16.89
C GLU A 264 14.62 -11.62 17.82
N PRO A 265 15.00 -11.34 19.08
CA PRO A 265 14.18 -10.52 19.98
C PRO A 265 14.03 -9.10 19.42
N LEU A 266 12.78 -8.67 19.21
CA LEU A 266 12.45 -7.33 18.71
C LEU A 266 12.26 -6.30 19.82
N SER A 267 12.21 -6.73 21.07
CA SER A 267 12.01 -5.87 22.22
C SER A 267 13.28 -5.06 22.55
N TYR A 268 13.06 -3.81 22.95
CA TYR A 268 14.08 -2.90 23.43
C TYR A 268 14.15 -2.90 24.95
N ASP A 269 13.00 -2.74 25.61
CA ASP A 269 12.88 -2.71 27.07
C ASP A 269 11.39 -2.68 27.47
N THR A 270 11.09 -2.59 28.76
CA THR A 270 9.70 -2.44 29.26
C THR A 270 9.13 -1.03 29.05
N PRO A 271 7.80 -0.88 28.83
CA PRO A 271 7.16 0.41 28.56
C PRO A 271 7.48 1.48 29.60
N ARG A 272 7.76 2.69 29.13
CA ARG A 272 8.16 3.85 29.95
C ARG A 272 7.80 5.15 29.26
N PHE A 273 7.67 6.23 30.01
CA PHE A 273 7.37 7.53 29.42
C PHE A 273 8.15 8.67 30.06
N ILE A 274 8.26 9.76 29.31
CA ILE A 274 8.68 11.07 29.78
C ILE A 274 7.58 12.08 29.45
N ALA A 275 7.26 12.95 30.39
CA ALA A 275 6.26 14.00 30.20
C ALA A 275 6.67 15.29 30.91
N GLN A 276 6.35 16.42 30.28
CA GLN A 276 6.53 17.75 30.83
C GLN A 276 5.38 18.64 30.39
N MET A 277 4.61 19.15 31.34
CA MET A 277 3.56 20.13 31.11
C MET A 277 4.00 21.48 31.65
N GLU A 278 4.02 22.49 30.77
CA GLU A 278 4.36 23.87 31.10
C GLU A 278 3.10 24.73 31.05
N ILE A 279 2.84 25.43 32.16
CA ILE A 279 1.61 26.19 32.39
C ILE A 279 2.01 27.64 32.67
N GLU A 280 1.50 28.56 31.86
CA GLU A 280 1.55 29.99 32.14
C GLU A 280 0.23 30.42 32.79
N LEU A 281 0.30 31.08 33.94
CA LEU A 281 -0.84 31.61 34.66
C LEU A 281 -1.17 33.04 34.19
N ILE A 282 -2.39 33.51 34.40
CA ILE A 282 -2.84 34.86 33.95
C ILE A 282 -1.96 35.98 34.52
N GLU A 283 -1.43 35.82 35.73
CA GLU A 283 -0.53 36.78 36.39
C GLU A 283 0.92 36.74 35.87
N GLY A 284 1.25 35.80 34.96
CA GLY A 284 2.55 35.68 34.29
C GLY A 284 3.53 34.70 34.95
N SER A 285 3.21 34.13 36.11
CA SER A 285 3.98 33.05 36.74
C SER A 285 3.85 31.74 35.95
N LYS A 286 4.86 30.87 36.04
CA LYS A 286 4.90 29.56 35.36
C LYS A 286 4.89 28.42 36.37
N GLU A 287 4.08 27.40 36.11
CA GLU A 287 4.11 26.12 36.82
C GLU A 287 4.53 25.02 35.84
N ILE A 288 5.33 24.06 36.31
CA ILE A 288 5.81 22.94 35.49
C ILE A 288 5.50 21.63 36.22
N ILE A 289 4.72 20.77 35.56
CA ILE A 289 4.41 19.42 36.04
C ILE A 289 5.22 18.42 35.22
N ILE A 290 6.11 17.69 35.89
CA ILE A 290 7.02 16.73 35.25
C ILE A 290 6.69 15.28 35.62
N SER A 291 7.10 14.34 34.76
CA SER A 291 7.24 12.92 35.08
C SER A 291 8.41 12.70 36.05
N ASP A 292 8.13 12.11 37.21
CA ASP A 292 9.08 11.86 38.31
C ASP A 292 8.51 10.79 39.26
N THR A 293 9.16 10.57 40.41
CA THR A 293 8.75 9.57 41.42
C THR A 293 7.50 9.95 42.23
N SER A 294 6.94 11.16 42.05
CA SER A 294 5.67 11.54 42.67
C SER A 294 4.45 10.97 41.94
N TRP A 295 4.62 10.50 40.70
CA TRP A 295 3.60 9.76 39.99
C TRP A 295 3.34 8.41 40.66
N LYS A 296 2.09 7.96 40.59
CA LYS A 296 1.70 6.62 41.03
C LYS A 296 1.35 5.74 39.83
N THR A 297 1.52 4.43 39.99
CA THR A 297 1.26 3.44 38.95
C THR A 297 0.58 2.17 39.48
N ALA A 298 -0.26 1.59 38.63
CA ALA A 298 -0.92 0.30 38.83
C ALA A 298 -1.24 -0.33 37.47
N TYR A 299 -1.55 -1.63 37.48
CA TYR A 299 -2.21 -2.26 36.33
C TYR A 299 -3.71 -1.99 36.36
N GLY A 300 -4.32 -1.96 35.18
CA GLY A 300 -5.75 -1.74 34.99
C GLY A 300 -6.44 -2.88 34.25
N PRO A 301 -7.49 -2.60 33.47
CA PRO A 301 -8.29 -3.61 32.79
C PRO A 301 -7.60 -4.29 31.61
N ILE A 302 -6.54 -3.71 31.02
CA ILE A 302 -5.82 -4.31 29.89
C ILE A 302 -4.79 -5.32 30.42
N LEU A 303 -5.14 -6.59 30.37
CA LEU A 303 -4.33 -7.71 30.87
C LEU A 303 -3.24 -8.16 29.90
N HIS A 304 -3.45 -7.91 28.61
CA HIS A 304 -2.50 -8.15 27.53
C HIS A 304 -2.77 -7.16 26.42
N ASN A 305 -1.72 -6.66 25.79
CA ASN A 305 -1.80 -5.98 24.51
C ASN A 305 -0.57 -6.35 23.68
N GLY A 306 -0.79 -6.79 22.45
CA GLY A 306 0.25 -7.12 21.48
C GLY A 306 -0.19 -6.67 20.10
N LEU A 307 0.75 -6.26 19.27
CA LEU A 307 0.44 -5.85 17.91
C LEU A 307 -0.17 -7.02 17.13
N TYR A 308 0.43 -8.20 17.22
CA TYR A 308 0.05 -9.34 16.40
C TYR A 308 -1.09 -10.18 16.98
N ASN A 309 -1.11 -10.35 18.30
CA ASN A 309 -2.05 -11.27 18.97
C ASN A 309 -3.26 -10.58 19.63
N GLY A 310 -3.35 -9.26 19.53
CA GLY A 310 -4.49 -8.45 19.99
C GLY A 310 -4.48 -8.06 21.47
N GLU A 311 -5.65 -7.73 22.01
CA GLU A 311 -5.85 -7.21 23.36
C GLU A 311 -6.74 -8.13 24.22
N ILE A 312 -6.39 -8.30 25.50
CA ILE A 312 -7.25 -8.93 26.50
C ILE A 312 -7.65 -7.87 27.52
N TYR A 313 -8.95 -7.60 27.62
CA TYR A 313 -9.52 -6.58 28.49
C TYR A 313 -10.49 -7.18 29.51
N ASP A 314 -10.26 -6.93 30.79
CA ASP A 314 -11.13 -7.31 31.90
C ASP A 314 -11.80 -6.09 32.53
N ALA A 315 -13.05 -5.83 32.12
CA ALA A 315 -13.81 -4.67 32.57
C ALA A 315 -14.10 -4.70 34.08
N ARG A 316 -13.98 -5.86 34.74
CA ARG A 316 -14.12 -5.99 36.20
C ARG A 316 -12.99 -5.32 36.97
N ARG A 317 -11.85 -5.04 36.30
CA ARG A 317 -10.66 -4.36 36.84
C ARG A 317 -10.56 -2.88 36.44
N GLU A 318 -11.61 -2.32 35.86
CA GLU A 318 -11.67 -0.87 35.64
C GLU A 318 -11.57 -0.13 36.98
N ASN A 319 -10.85 0.99 36.98
CA ASN A 319 -10.76 1.93 38.09
C ASN A 319 -11.49 3.22 37.69
N PRO A 320 -12.82 3.35 37.89
CA PRO A 320 -13.56 4.54 37.49
C PRO A 320 -12.96 5.81 38.13
N GLY A 321 -12.80 6.87 37.33
CA GLY A 321 -12.23 8.14 37.79
C GLY A 321 -10.73 8.13 38.08
N TRP A 322 -9.97 7.07 37.73
CA TRP A 322 -8.52 7.00 38.02
C TRP A 322 -7.70 8.19 37.48
N ASN A 323 -8.18 8.79 36.39
CA ASN A 323 -7.59 9.96 35.73
C ASN A 323 -8.35 11.27 36.03
N GLU A 324 -9.17 11.28 37.08
CA GLU A 324 -9.82 12.46 37.66
C GLU A 324 -9.19 12.79 39.01
N SER A 325 -9.33 14.06 39.43
CA SER A 325 -8.79 14.52 40.71
C SER A 325 -9.59 13.95 41.88
N GLY A 326 -8.91 13.55 42.96
CA GLY A 326 -9.57 13.04 44.17
C GLY A 326 -9.86 11.53 44.16
N PHE A 327 -9.35 10.81 43.15
CA PHE A 327 -9.35 9.34 43.15
C PHE A 327 -8.44 8.78 44.27
N ASP A 328 -8.92 7.74 44.96
CA ASP A 328 -8.14 7.05 45.99
C ASP A 328 -7.09 6.12 45.37
N ASP A 329 -5.86 6.63 45.26
CA ASP A 329 -4.70 5.90 44.76
C ASP A 329 -3.76 5.44 45.89
N SER A 330 -4.26 5.29 47.12
CA SER A 330 -3.48 4.83 48.27
C SER A 330 -2.85 3.44 48.06
N ASN A 331 -3.51 2.58 47.27
CA ASN A 331 -3.03 1.24 46.93
C ASN A 331 -2.12 1.20 45.68
N TRP A 332 -1.91 2.33 45.00
CA TRP A 332 -1.02 2.39 43.84
C TRP A 332 0.44 2.53 44.28
N SER A 333 1.35 1.91 43.53
CA SER A 333 2.79 2.01 43.80
C SER A 333 3.33 3.34 43.29
N ARG A 334 4.44 3.86 43.84
CA ARG A 334 5.13 4.99 43.22
C ARG A 334 5.81 4.55 41.93
N ALA A 335 5.78 5.40 40.91
CA ALA A 335 6.58 5.21 39.71
C ALA A 335 8.08 5.31 40.05
N GLN A 336 8.91 4.60 39.28
CA GLN A 336 10.36 4.66 39.42
C GLN A 336 10.99 5.40 38.25
N ILE A 337 12.09 6.11 38.51
CA ILE A 337 12.94 6.62 37.45
C ILE A 337 13.63 5.42 36.80
N VAL A 338 13.47 5.28 35.49
CA VAL A 338 14.03 4.19 34.70
C VAL A 338 15.12 4.72 33.75
N ARG A 339 15.89 3.81 33.15
CA ARG A 339 16.90 4.17 32.15
C ARG A 339 16.24 4.86 30.95
N ALA A 340 16.76 6.02 30.59
CA ALA A 340 16.42 6.71 29.35
C ALA A 340 16.88 5.89 28.13
N PRO A 341 16.09 5.85 27.04
CA PRO A 341 16.57 5.29 25.78
C PRO A 341 17.80 6.06 25.28
N GLU A 342 18.70 5.39 24.54
CA GLU A 342 19.82 6.09 23.92
C GLU A 342 19.39 6.98 22.74
N GLY A 343 18.20 6.74 22.19
CA GLY A 343 17.66 7.51 21.07
C GLY A 343 17.45 8.97 21.40
N LYS A 344 17.81 9.83 20.44
CA LYS A 344 17.62 11.28 20.57
C LYS A 344 16.13 11.61 20.56
N LEU A 345 15.64 12.32 21.59
CA LEU A 345 14.29 12.88 21.61
C LEU A 345 14.13 13.97 20.54
N MET A 346 13.12 13.83 19.70
CA MET A 346 12.79 14.74 18.60
C MET A 346 11.28 14.89 18.44
N ALA A 347 10.83 16.05 17.99
CA ALA A 347 9.44 16.31 17.67
C ALA A 347 8.90 15.37 16.59
N GLN A 348 7.71 14.83 16.80
CA GLN A 348 6.96 14.15 15.75
C GLN A 348 6.39 15.16 14.76
N MET A 349 7.00 15.22 13.58
CA MET A 349 6.55 16.07 12.47
C MET A 349 5.87 15.28 11.34
N SER A 350 5.64 13.99 11.58
CA SER A 350 4.85 13.12 10.69
C SER A 350 3.39 13.08 11.14
N PRO A 351 2.45 12.76 10.23
CA PRO A 351 1.08 12.55 10.61
C PRO A 351 0.95 11.36 11.58
N PRO A 352 0.08 11.45 12.59
CA PRO A 352 -0.20 10.38 13.53
C PRO A 352 -1.20 9.38 12.94
N ASP A 353 -1.33 8.21 13.56
CA ASP A 353 -2.46 7.31 13.33
C ASP A 353 -3.72 7.86 14.00
N ARG A 354 -4.85 7.79 13.30
CA ARG A 354 -6.18 8.19 13.79
C ARG A 354 -7.24 7.16 13.43
N ILE A 355 -8.37 7.18 14.12
CA ILE A 355 -9.57 6.49 13.66
C ILE A 355 -10.20 7.34 12.54
N ILE A 356 -9.84 7.07 11.29
CA ILE A 356 -10.25 7.86 10.12
C ILE A 356 -11.74 7.71 9.82
N LYS A 357 -12.30 6.52 10.05
CA LYS A 357 -13.71 6.25 9.74
C LYS A 357 -14.30 5.15 10.62
N THR A 358 -15.58 5.29 10.93
CA THR A 358 -16.40 4.23 11.53
C THR A 358 -17.33 3.66 10.48
N ILE A 359 -17.36 2.34 10.32
CA ILE A 359 -18.24 1.63 9.38
C ILE A 359 -19.15 0.65 10.10
N LYS A 360 -20.31 0.38 9.50
CA LYS A 360 -21.19 -0.69 9.93
C LYS A 360 -20.90 -1.95 9.10
N PRO A 361 -21.02 -3.16 9.68
CA PRO A 361 -21.02 -4.40 8.92
C PRO A 361 -22.12 -4.38 7.86
N VAL A 362 -21.91 -5.05 6.73
CA VAL A 362 -22.92 -5.21 5.67
C VAL A 362 -23.83 -6.41 5.91
N SER A 363 -23.37 -7.42 6.66
CA SER A 363 -24.18 -8.58 7.05
C SER A 363 -23.68 -9.25 8.32
N ILE A 364 -24.55 -10.06 8.92
CA ILE A 364 -24.25 -10.97 10.03
C ILE A 364 -24.80 -12.37 9.69
N THR A 365 -24.00 -13.41 9.91
CA THR A 365 -24.37 -14.81 9.69
C THR A 365 -23.98 -15.67 10.90
N ILE A 366 -24.51 -16.90 10.97
CA ILE A 366 -24.19 -17.86 12.03
C ILE A 366 -23.63 -19.12 11.34
N PRO A 367 -22.33 -19.16 11.00
CA PRO A 367 -21.75 -20.30 10.28
C PRO A 367 -21.75 -21.59 11.12
N GLU A 368 -21.64 -21.45 12.44
CA GLU A 368 -21.71 -22.55 13.40
C GLU A 368 -22.47 -22.10 14.65
N LYS A 369 -23.07 -23.04 15.39
CA LYS A 369 -23.83 -22.71 16.60
C LYS A 369 -22.95 -21.95 17.61
N GLY A 370 -23.33 -20.71 17.92
CA GLY A 370 -22.64 -19.86 18.90
C GLY A 370 -21.52 -18.99 18.32
N VAL A 371 -21.34 -18.96 17.00
CA VAL A 371 -20.40 -18.08 16.30
C VAL A 371 -21.19 -17.09 15.45
N TYR A 372 -21.04 -15.79 15.71
CA TYR A 372 -21.62 -14.73 14.88
C TYR A 372 -20.54 -14.17 13.96
N ARG A 373 -20.69 -14.34 12.64
CA ARG A 373 -19.76 -13.80 11.65
C ARG A 373 -20.31 -12.51 11.06
N TYR A 374 -19.59 -11.42 11.29
CA TYR A 374 -19.84 -10.13 10.66
C TYR A 374 -19.00 -9.99 9.39
N ASP A 375 -19.61 -9.51 8.30
CA ASP A 375 -18.91 -9.09 7.08
C ASP A 375 -18.85 -7.56 7.05
N MET A 376 -17.66 -6.97 7.01
CA MET A 376 -17.47 -5.51 6.83
C MET A 376 -17.72 -5.04 5.39
N GLY A 377 -17.80 -5.97 4.43
CA GLY A 377 -17.93 -5.71 3.00
C GLY A 377 -16.64 -5.26 2.30
N GLN A 378 -15.59 -4.97 3.09
CA GLN A 378 -14.29 -4.46 2.66
C GLN A 378 -13.23 -4.99 3.62
N LEU A 379 -12.07 -5.40 3.11
CA LEU A 379 -10.89 -5.63 3.95
C LEU A 379 -10.36 -4.28 4.45
N ILE A 380 -10.36 -4.09 5.77
CA ILE A 380 -9.92 -2.87 6.44
C ILE A 380 -8.76 -3.15 7.41
N SER A 381 -8.01 -2.10 7.77
CA SER A 381 -7.07 -2.12 8.89
C SER A 381 -7.64 -1.31 10.07
N GLY A 382 -7.48 -1.83 11.29
CA GLY A 382 -7.95 -1.21 12.53
C GLY A 382 -8.52 -2.22 13.51
N TRP A 383 -9.68 -1.96 14.09
CA TRP A 383 -10.31 -2.86 15.07
C TRP A 383 -11.83 -2.74 15.05
N VAL A 384 -12.51 -3.37 16.00
CA VAL A 384 -13.97 -3.23 16.18
C VAL A 384 -14.33 -2.58 17.50
N ARG A 385 -15.45 -1.86 17.50
CA ARG A 385 -16.15 -1.45 18.70
C ARG A 385 -17.33 -2.37 18.93
N LEU A 386 -17.36 -2.99 20.10
CA LEU A 386 -18.34 -3.99 20.49
C LEU A 386 -19.34 -3.39 21.50
N LYS A 387 -20.63 -3.69 21.32
CA LYS A 387 -21.73 -3.30 22.19
C LYS A 387 -22.54 -4.53 22.59
N LEU A 388 -22.55 -4.87 23.87
CA LEU A 388 -23.34 -6.01 24.38
C LEU A 388 -23.65 -5.90 25.88
N SER A 389 -24.57 -6.75 26.33
CA SER A 389 -24.87 -7.00 27.74
C SER A 389 -24.72 -8.48 28.08
N GLY A 390 -24.36 -8.77 29.32
CA GLY A 390 -24.21 -10.13 29.84
C GLY A 390 -23.93 -10.15 31.33
N ALA A 391 -23.71 -11.34 31.87
CA ALA A 391 -23.33 -11.51 33.26
C ALA A 391 -21.89 -11.05 33.49
N ARG A 392 -21.62 -10.58 34.71
CA ARG A 392 -20.26 -10.25 35.14
C ARG A 392 -19.34 -11.46 34.98
N GLY A 393 -18.26 -11.30 34.22
CA GLY A 393 -17.28 -12.36 33.94
C GLY A 393 -17.51 -13.13 32.65
N ASP A 394 -18.60 -12.90 31.92
CA ASP A 394 -18.78 -13.43 30.57
C ASP A 394 -17.59 -13.00 29.69
N THR A 395 -17.02 -13.95 28.95
CA THR A 395 -15.77 -13.75 28.18
C THR A 395 -16.03 -13.92 26.70
N ILE A 396 -15.97 -12.82 25.96
CA ILE A 396 -16.23 -12.75 24.53
C ILE A 396 -14.90 -12.77 23.81
N LYS A 397 -14.80 -13.59 22.77
CA LYS A 397 -13.62 -13.66 21.91
C LYS A 397 -13.95 -13.19 20.50
N LEU A 398 -13.14 -12.29 19.98
CA LEU A 398 -13.18 -11.80 18.61
C LEU A 398 -12.04 -12.46 17.83
N LYS A 399 -12.34 -13.01 16.66
CA LYS A 399 -11.32 -13.49 15.71
C LYS A 399 -11.44 -12.68 14.42
N PHE A 400 -10.32 -12.14 13.98
CA PHE A 400 -10.24 -11.29 12.80
C PHE A 400 -9.71 -12.12 11.61
N ILE A 401 -10.44 -12.08 10.51
CA ILE A 401 -10.17 -12.85 9.29
C ILE A 401 -10.09 -11.84 8.14
N GLU A 402 -9.08 -11.95 7.28
CA GLU A 402 -8.97 -11.18 6.03
C GLU A 402 -10.17 -11.48 5.12
N GLU A 403 -10.00 -12.16 3.98
CA GLU A 403 -11.11 -12.56 3.11
C GLU A 403 -11.43 -14.05 3.25
N PHE A 404 -10.40 -14.88 3.37
CA PHE A 404 -10.47 -16.31 3.64
C PHE A 404 -9.10 -16.79 4.14
N GLY A 405 -9.02 -17.98 4.73
CA GLY A 405 -7.76 -18.56 5.19
C GLY A 405 -7.39 -18.23 6.64
N PHE A 406 -6.08 -18.20 6.92
CA PHE A 406 -5.54 -18.15 8.28
C PHE A 406 -5.77 -16.79 8.95
N THR A 407 -6.05 -16.79 10.26
CA THR A 407 -6.24 -15.56 11.06
C THR A 407 -4.93 -14.94 11.54
N PHE A 408 -3.80 -15.64 11.36
CA PHE A 408 -2.49 -15.28 11.92
C PHE A 408 -2.50 -14.96 13.42
N GLY A 409 -3.46 -15.50 14.17
CA GLY A 409 -3.60 -15.28 15.61
C GLY A 409 -4.22 -13.94 16.01
N GLN A 410 -4.76 -13.16 15.06
CA GLN A 410 -5.41 -11.89 15.33
C GLN A 410 -6.70 -12.08 16.14
N THR A 411 -6.65 -11.82 17.45
CA THR A 411 -7.80 -12.01 18.33
C THR A 411 -7.86 -10.99 19.45
N ASP A 412 -9.05 -10.53 19.78
CA ASP A 412 -9.26 -9.78 21.01
C ASP A 412 -10.17 -10.55 21.98
N THR A 413 -10.05 -10.27 23.26
CA THR A 413 -10.89 -10.85 24.32
C THR A 413 -11.41 -9.78 25.26
N TYR A 414 -12.73 -9.78 25.48
CA TYR A 414 -13.41 -8.85 26.39
C TYR A 414 -14.13 -9.61 27.51
N ILE A 415 -13.91 -9.23 28.76
CA ILE A 415 -14.55 -9.82 29.95
C ILE A 415 -15.47 -8.78 30.61
N LEU A 416 -16.75 -9.10 30.71
CA LEU A 416 -17.80 -8.15 31.12
C LEU A 416 -17.76 -7.82 32.61
N LYS A 417 -18.18 -6.59 32.94
CA LYS A 417 -18.40 -6.14 34.32
C LYS A 417 -19.82 -6.36 34.85
N GLY A 418 -20.82 -6.50 33.96
CA GLY A 418 -22.20 -6.95 34.24
C GLY A 418 -23.30 -5.88 34.14
N ASP A 419 -24.55 -6.36 34.05
CA ASP A 419 -25.84 -5.68 34.35
C ASP A 419 -26.25 -4.43 33.52
N SER A 420 -25.48 -4.09 32.48
CA SER A 420 -25.78 -2.94 31.61
C SER A 420 -25.28 -3.16 30.19
N LEU A 421 -25.61 -2.24 29.29
CA LEU A 421 -25.01 -2.21 27.95
C LEU A 421 -23.58 -1.70 28.07
N GLU A 422 -22.62 -2.56 27.77
CA GLU A 422 -21.20 -2.24 27.77
C GLU A 422 -20.76 -1.86 26.34
N THR A 423 -19.82 -0.92 26.23
CA THR A 423 -19.16 -0.55 24.96
C THR A 423 -17.66 -0.64 25.16
N TRP A 424 -16.99 -1.39 24.28
CA TRP A 424 -15.55 -1.60 24.35
C TRP A 424 -14.91 -1.61 22.96
N GLU A 425 -13.69 -1.08 22.89
CA GLU A 425 -12.77 -1.20 21.75
C GLU A 425 -11.33 -1.25 22.29
N PRO A 426 -10.40 -1.96 21.60
CA PRO A 426 -9.01 -2.04 22.04
C PRO A 426 -8.26 -0.71 21.86
N ARG A 427 -7.08 -0.59 22.49
CA ARG A 427 -6.28 0.66 22.48
C ARG A 427 -4.90 0.51 21.83
N PHE A 428 -4.24 -0.64 22.03
CA PHE A 428 -2.82 -0.80 21.69
C PHE A 428 -2.54 -1.94 20.71
N THR A 429 -3.49 -2.23 19.84
CA THR A 429 -3.38 -3.22 18.77
C THR A 429 -4.12 -2.76 17.52
N TRP A 430 -3.88 -3.44 16.41
CA TRP A 430 -4.72 -3.37 15.23
C TRP A 430 -4.70 -4.72 14.51
N HIS A 431 -5.71 -4.92 13.68
CA HIS A 431 -5.95 -6.11 12.88
C HIS A 431 -6.26 -5.70 11.45
N ALA A 432 -6.02 -6.60 10.49
CA ALA A 432 -6.56 -6.46 9.15
C ALA A 432 -7.58 -7.55 8.86
N PHE A 433 -8.78 -7.14 8.46
CA PHE A 433 -9.93 -8.04 8.37
C PHE A 433 -11.03 -7.51 7.46
N ARG A 434 -11.75 -8.43 6.83
CA ARG A 434 -13.11 -8.18 6.32
C ARG A 434 -14.14 -8.88 7.22
N TYR A 435 -13.81 -10.04 7.77
CA TYR A 435 -14.73 -10.79 8.63
C TYR A 435 -14.30 -10.79 10.09
N VAL A 436 -15.29 -10.73 10.98
CA VAL A 436 -15.09 -10.86 12.42
C VAL A 436 -16.01 -11.93 12.96
N ASP A 437 -15.42 -12.99 13.52
CA ASP A 437 -16.16 -13.98 14.28
C ASP A 437 -16.22 -13.56 15.74
N VAL A 438 -17.44 -13.41 16.27
CA VAL A 438 -17.72 -13.18 17.69
C VAL A 438 -18.17 -14.49 18.31
N LEU A 439 -17.40 -14.96 19.29
CA LEU A 439 -17.63 -16.21 20.00
C LEU A 439 -18.07 -15.94 21.44
N ASN A 440 -18.83 -16.89 22.00
CA ASN A 440 -19.30 -16.87 23.39
C ASN A 440 -20.14 -15.63 23.75
N ALA A 441 -20.92 -15.11 22.80
CA ALA A 441 -21.82 -14.00 23.06
C ALA A 441 -22.92 -14.43 24.04
N PRO A 442 -23.12 -13.72 25.17
CA PRO A 442 -24.14 -14.06 26.18
C PRO A 442 -25.57 -13.65 25.78
N MET A 443 -25.72 -13.00 24.63
CA MET A 443 -26.98 -12.56 24.06
C MET A 443 -26.98 -12.78 22.54
N THR A 444 -28.16 -12.67 21.92
CA THR A 444 -28.25 -12.60 20.46
C THR A 444 -27.66 -11.29 19.96
N LEU A 445 -26.64 -11.37 19.11
CA LEU A 445 -26.02 -10.19 18.52
C LEU A 445 -26.80 -9.73 17.27
N THR A 446 -26.81 -8.43 17.05
CA THR A 446 -27.41 -7.80 15.87
C THR A 446 -26.34 -7.06 15.08
N ILE A 447 -26.69 -6.57 13.88
CA ILE A 447 -25.74 -5.78 13.06
C ILE A 447 -25.24 -4.51 13.78
N GLU A 448 -26.01 -3.98 14.74
CA GLU A 448 -25.68 -2.79 15.54
C GLU A 448 -24.80 -3.09 16.76
N SER A 449 -24.57 -4.37 17.07
CA SER A 449 -23.72 -4.78 18.20
C SER A 449 -22.23 -4.61 17.93
N LEU A 450 -21.83 -4.34 16.68
CA LEU A 450 -20.43 -4.22 16.29
C LEU A 450 -20.26 -3.14 15.21
N GLU A 451 -19.24 -2.30 15.36
CA GLU A 451 -18.82 -1.29 14.38
C GLU A 451 -17.35 -1.52 14.01
N GLY A 452 -17.01 -1.41 12.73
CA GLY A 452 -15.61 -1.38 12.28
C GLY A 452 -14.98 -0.01 12.49
N ARG A 453 -13.78 0.03 13.06
CA ARG A 453 -12.97 1.23 13.31
C ARG A 453 -11.79 1.19 12.36
N ILE A 454 -11.84 1.98 11.29
CA ILE A 454 -10.74 2.08 10.32
C ILE A 454 -9.67 2.98 10.90
N VAL A 455 -8.44 2.47 10.98
CA VAL A 455 -7.29 3.15 11.57
C VAL A 455 -6.14 3.10 10.59
N ASN A 456 -5.49 4.23 10.39
CA ASN A 456 -4.27 4.39 9.60
C ASN A 456 -3.65 5.76 9.90
N THR A 457 -2.44 5.99 9.40
CA THR A 457 -1.80 7.31 9.40
C THR A 457 -2.65 8.32 8.63
N ASP A 458 -2.93 9.47 9.24
CA ASP A 458 -3.85 10.50 8.71
C ASP A 458 -3.20 11.37 7.63
N VAL A 459 -3.12 10.85 6.41
CA VAL A 459 -2.66 11.58 5.21
C VAL A 459 -3.85 12.11 4.40
N ASP A 460 -3.74 13.35 3.94
CA ASP A 460 -4.73 13.95 3.04
C ASP A 460 -4.74 13.25 1.67
N SER A 461 -5.88 13.20 1.00
CA SER A 461 -5.92 12.79 -0.42
C SER A 461 -5.24 13.83 -1.31
N ALA A 462 -4.31 13.39 -2.16
CA ALA A 462 -3.62 14.25 -3.13
C ALA A 462 -4.22 14.16 -4.52
N GLY A 463 -4.85 13.05 -4.91
CA GLY A 463 -5.35 12.90 -6.28
C GLY A 463 -6.59 12.03 -6.39
N THR A 464 -7.24 12.17 -7.55
CA THR A 464 -8.40 11.36 -7.94
C THR A 464 -8.17 10.83 -9.34
N PHE A 465 -8.70 9.64 -9.62
CA PHE A 465 -8.67 9.03 -10.95
C PHE A 465 -10.01 8.35 -11.24
N SER A 466 -10.48 8.50 -12.48
CA SER A 466 -11.60 7.71 -13.01
C SER A 466 -11.48 7.59 -14.53
N CYS A 467 -11.85 6.44 -15.08
CA CYS A 467 -11.94 6.24 -16.52
C CYS A 467 -13.17 5.42 -16.90
N SER A 468 -13.38 5.25 -18.21
CA SER A 468 -14.51 4.47 -18.72
C SER A 468 -14.38 2.95 -18.51
N ASN A 469 -13.24 2.46 -18.02
CA ASN A 469 -13.02 1.05 -17.69
C ASN A 469 -13.22 0.83 -16.18
N PRO A 470 -14.28 0.13 -15.75
CA PRO A 470 -14.56 -0.07 -14.33
C PRO A 470 -13.44 -0.82 -13.60
N LEU A 471 -12.78 -1.79 -14.24
CA LEU A 471 -11.67 -2.52 -13.58
C LEU A 471 -10.56 -1.56 -13.13
N PHE A 472 -10.21 -0.56 -13.92
CA PHE A 472 -9.12 0.35 -13.55
C PHE A 472 -9.53 1.27 -12.40
N ASN A 473 -10.83 1.61 -12.31
CA ASN A 473 -11.37 2.35 -11.17
C ASN A 473 -11.34 1.48 -9.90
N ASP A 474 -11.68 0.19 -10.02
CA ASP A 474 -11.63 -0.78 -8.91
C ASP A 474 -10.19 -1.02 -8.45
N ILE A 475 -9.24 -1.24 -9.37
CA ILE A 475 -7.80 -1.38 -9.05
C ILE A 475 -7.30 -0.15 -8.29
N TYR A 476 -7.65 1.07 -8.75
CA TYR A 476 -7.24 2.28 -8.07
C TYR A 476 -7.83 2.37 -6.65
N THR A 477 -9.11 2.05 -6.51
CA THR A 477 -9.81 2.02 -5.22
C THR A 477 -9.19 0.99 -4.27
N HIS A 478 -8.88 -0.21 -4.76
CA HIS A 478 -8.24 -1.27 -4.00
C HIS A 478 -6.82 -0.89 -3.58
N PHE A 479 -6.05 -0.23 -4.46
CA PHE A 479 -4.75 0.32 -4.08
C PHE A 479 -4.87 1.34 -2.96
N GLN A 480 -5.85 2.25 -2.99
CA GLN A 480 -6.06 3.22 -1.92
C GLN A 480 -6.35 2.53 -0.58
N TRP A 481 -7.22 1.52 -0.57
CA TRP A 481 -7.49 0.71 0.63
C TRP A 481 -6.25 -0.02 1.14
N THR A 482 -5.50 -0.66 0.24
CA THR A 482 -4.26 -1.37 0.58
C THR A 482 -3.21 -0.42 1.13
N GLN A 483 -2.97 0.72 0.46
CA GLN A 483 -1.95 1.67 0.87
C GLN A 483 -2.28 2.28 2.23
N LEU A 484 -3.52 2.74 2.45
CA LEU A 484 -3.94 3.28 3.75
C LEU A 484 -3.87 2.22 4.84
N GLY A 485 -4.36 1.00 4.59
CA GLY A 485 -4.30 -0.08 5.57
C GLY A 485 -2.88 -0.46 5.98
N ASN A 486 -1.89 -0.21 5.11
CA ASN A 486 -0.47 -0.47 5.34
C ASN A 486 0.31 0.73 5.89
N MET A 487 -0.35 1.82 6.29
CA MET A 487 0.34 2.98 6.86
C MET A 487 -0.01 3.10 8.35
N HIS A 488 0.91 2.63 9.18
CA HIS A 488 0.81 2.68 10.64
C HIS A 488 2.14 3.11 11.26
N GLY A 489 2.07 3.93 12.31
CA GLY A 489 3.25 4.39 13.04
C GLY A 489 4.25 5.16 12.15
N GLY A 490 3.76 5.82 11.09
CA GLY A 490 4.61 6.54 10.13
C GLY A 490 5.55 5.64 9.32
N VAL A 491 5.14 4.39 9.03
CA VAL A 491 5.90 3.42 8.23
C VAL A 491 4.98 2.83 7.14
N PRO A 492 5.43 2.70 5.88
CA PRO A 492 4.68 2.00 4.83
C PRO A 492 4.97 0.50 4.91
N SER A 493 4.09 -0.28 5.56
CA SER A 493 4.28 -1.71 5.72
C SER A 493 4.02 -2.52 4.45
N ASP A 494 4.57 -3.73 4.41
CA ASP A 494 4.31 -4.76 3.40
C ASP A 494 2.88 -5.30 3.49
N CYS A 495 2.46 -5.73 4.69
CA CYS A 495 1.11 -6.19 4.96
C CYS A 495 0.64 -5.76 6.36
N PRO A 496 -0.67 -5.55 6.58
CA PRO A 496 -1.16 -5.00 7.85
C PRO A 496 -1.48 -6.06 8.90
N HIS A 497 -1.57 -7.34 8.54
CA HIS A 497 -1.99 -8.42 9.45
C HIS A 497 -0.84 -9.24 10.03
N ARG A 498 0.08 -9.77 9.19
CA ARG A 498 1.08 -10.76 9.61
C ARG A 498 2.44 -10.16 9.97
N GLU A 499 3.08 -9.38 9.11
CA GLU A 499 4.49 -8.96 9.27
C GLU A 499 4.58 -7.51 9.75
N ARG A 500 3.85 -6.60 9.08
CA ARG A 500 3.70 -5.19 9.47
C ARG A 500 5.03 -4.42 9.42
N ARG A 501 5.93 -4.79 8.50
CA ARG A 501 7.29 -4.24 8.42
C ARG A 501 7.39 -3.23 7.29
N GLY A 502 8.13 -2.15 7.53
CA GLY A 502 8.44 -1.16 6.51
C GLY A 502 9.47 -1.67 5.50
N TYR A 503 9.11 -2.67 4.68
CA TYR A 503 10.00 -3.19 3.64
C TYR A 503 10.30 -2.09 2.63
N THR A 504 11.59 -1.80 2.46
CA THR A 504 12.06 -0.66 1.68
C THR A 504 11.80 -0.83 0.18
N GLY A 505 11.84 -2.07 -0.33
CA GLY A 505 11.50 -2.43 -1.71
C GLY A 505 10.03 -2.20 -2.05
N ASP A 506 9.13 -2.60 -1.16
CA ASP A 506 7.68 -2.40 -1.28
C ASP A 506 7.34 -0.91 -1.21
N GLY A 507 7.91 -0.21 -0.23
CA GLY A 507 7.69 1.23 -0.07
C GLY A 507 8.23 2.05 -1.23
N GLN A 508 9.38 1.70 -1.82
CA GLN A 508 9.93 2.44 -2.97
C GLN A 508 9.13 2.18 -4.25
N ILE A 509 8.74 0.93 -4.52
CA ILE A 509 8.02 0.60 -5.75
C ILE A 509 6.61 1.20 -5.76
N ALA A 510 5.96 1.31 -4.59
CA ALA A 510 4.65 1.94 -4.45
C ALA A 510 4.70 3.48 -4.34
N ALA A 511 5.89 4.09 -4.18
CA ALA A 511 6.04 5.47 -3.76
C ALA A 511 5.34 6.48 -4.67
N GLN A 512 5.51 6.36 -5.99
CA GLN A 512 4.90 7.30 -6.93
C GLN A 512 3.36 7.16 -6.95
N ALA A 513 2.83 5.94 -6.90
CA ALA A 513 1.39 5.70 -6.82
C ALA A 513 0.81 6.27 -5.51
N ALA A 514 1.52 6.12 -4.39
CA ALA A 514 1.16 6.70 -3.11
C ALA A 514 1.18 8.24 -3.15
N ILE A 515 2.23 8.86 -3.72
CA ILE A 515 2.34 10.32 -3.90
C ILE A 515 1.19 10.88 -4.74
N TYR A 516 0.79 10.21 -5.82
CA TYR A 516 -0.38 10.67 -6.60
C TYR A 516 -1.69 10.56 -5.83
N SER A 517 -1.79 9.60 -4.91
CA SER A 517 -3.04 9.29 -4.20
C SER A 517 -3.20 10.11 -2.91
N PHE A 518 -2.11 10.36 -2.20
CA PHE A 518 -2.08 10.97 -0.86
C PHE A 518 -0.95 12.01 -0.72
N ASP A 519 -1.10 12.96 0.20
CA ASP A 519 -0.06 13.93 0.57
C ASP A 519 0.98 13.23 1.44
N MET A 520 1.99 12.67 0.78
CA MET A 520 2.99 11.81 1.40
C MET A 520 4.23 12.56 1.89
N ALA A 521 4.28 13.89 1.77
CA ALA A 521 5.52 14.64 1.99
C ALA A 521 6.09 14.46 3.40
N SER A 522 5.31 14.77 4.44
CA SER A 522 5.76 14.62 5.84
C SER A 522 5.91 13.16 6.27
N PHE A 523 5.13 12.25 5.68
CA PHE A 523 5.24 10.80 5.92
C PHE A 523 6.58 10.26 5.42
N TYR A 524 6.93 10.53 4.15
CA TYR A 524 8.18 10.06 3.57
C TYR A 524 9.40 10.76 4.15
N THR A 525 9.32 12.04 4.52
CA THR A 525 10.42 12.69 5.26
C THR A 525 10.76 11.92 6.53
N LYS A 526 9.74 11.54 7.33
CA LYS A 526 9.98 10.76 8.55
C LYS A 526 10.54 9.36 8.26
N TRP A 527 10.03 8.66 7.25
CA TRP A 527 10.51 7.31 6.94
C TRP A 527 11.91 7.31 6.30
N LEU A 528 12.28 8.36 5.56
CA LEU A 528 13.65 8.56 5.09
C LEU A 528 14.63 8.78 6.25
N ASP A 529 14.21 9.46 7.31
CA ASP A 529 14.97 9.52 8.56
C ASP A 529 15.08 8.13 9.22
N ASP A 530 14.04 7.28 9.16
CA ASP A 530 14.14 5.91 9.66
C ASP A 530 15.14 5.06 8.85
N ILE A 531 15.14 5.20 7.52
CA ILE A 531 16.13 4.52 6.65
C ILE A 531 17.54 5.03 6.95
N LYS A 532 17.70 6.33 7.17
CA LYS A 532 18.96 6.95 7.60
C LYS A 532 19.43 6.40 8.94
N ASP A 533 18.52 6.28 9.90
CA ASP A 533 18.81 5.77 11.24
C ASP A 533 19.20 4.28 11.18
N ALA A 534 18.51 3.50 10.35
CA ALA A 534 18.75 2.07 10.14
C ALA A 534 20.02 1.78 9.31
N GLN A 535 20.52 2.75 8.53
CA GLN A 535 21.73 2.56 7.72
C GLN A 535 22.94 2.27 8.62
N ASN A 536 23.70 1.23 8.26
CA ASN A 536 24.97 0.95 8.94
C ASN A 536 25.96 2.08 8.66
N SER A 537 26.25 2.88 9.69
CA SER A 537 27.10 4.06 9.57
C SER A 537 28.55 3.76 9.13
N LYS A 538 29.01 2.51 9.28
CA LYS A 538 30.36 2.03 8.93
C LYS A 538 30.43 1.45 7.52
N THR A 539 29.53 0.52 7.17
CA THR A 539 29.58 -0.17 5.87
C THR A 539 28.80 0.55 4.78
N GLY A 540 27.80 1.34 5.14
CA GLY A 540 26.86 1.95 4.21
C GLY A 540 25.67 1.08 3.83
N TYR A 541 25.59 -0.15 4.35
CA TYR A 541 24.46 -1.06 4.13
C TYR A 541 23.14 -0.41 4.57
N VAL A 542 22.16 -0.42 3.67
CA VAL A 542 20.78 -0.03 3.95
C VAL A 542 19.96 -1.32 4.16
N PRO A 543 19.30 -1.46 5.32
CA PRO A 543 18.43 -2.61 5.60
C PRO A 543 17.27 -2.82 4.62
N ASN A 544 16.80 -4.06 4.52
CA ASN A 544 15.61 -4.42 3.73
C ASN A 544 14.32 -3.83 4.32
N THR A 545 14.34 -3.46 5.59
CA THR A 545 13.22 -2.87 6.31
C THR A 545 13.73 -1.72 7.17
N ALA A 546 12.93 -0.66 7.30
CA ALA A 546 13.20 0.46 8.20
C ALA A 546 11.97 0.72 9.07
N PRO A 547 12.11 0.93 10.40
CA PRO A 547 13.30 1.47 11.09
C PRO A 547 14.43 0.50 11.49
N TYR A 548 14.29 -0.80 11.22
CA TYR A 548 15.32 -1.80 11.54
C TYR A 548 15.20 -3.01 10.62
N GLN A 549 16.30 -3.76 10.46
CA GLN A 549 16.32 -4.99 9.68
C GLN A 549 15.39 -6.06 10.25
N SER A 550 14.64 -6.65 9.34
CA SER A 550 13.79 -7.83 9.44
C SER A 550 13.62 -8.38 8.02
N GLY A 551 13.40 -9.69 7.89
CA GLY A 551 13.02 -10.31 6.62
C GLY A 551 14.08 -10.30 5.51
N GLY A 552 13.66 -10.75 4.33
CA GLY A 552 14.48 -10.84 3.11
C GLY A 552 14.47 -9.56 2.27
N GLY A 553 15.36 -9.45 1.28
CA GLY A 553 15.41 -8.30 0.38
C GLY A 553 16.67 -8.31 -0.48
N GLY A 554 17.23 -7.15 -0.80
CA GLY A 554 18.44 -7.02 -1.62
C GLY A 554 18.70 -5.59 -2.09
N THR A 555 19.53 -5.44 -3.14
CA THR A 555 19.88 -4.15 -3.73
C THR A 555 18.65 -3.27 -3.99
N ALA A 556 17.59 -3.81 -4.62
CA ALA A 556 16.38 -3.05 -4.92
C ALA A 556 15.64 -2.50 -3.68
N TRP A 557 15.79 -3.15 -2.52
CA TRP A 557 15.25 -2.67 -1.26
C TRP A 557 16.09 -1.49 -0.74
N GLY A 558 17.41 -1.64 -0.65
CA GLY A 558 18.30 -0.57 -0.21
C GLY A 558 18.31 0.67 -1.13
N SER A 559 18.05 0.48 -2.42
CA SER A 559 17.87 1.55 -3.43
C SER A 559 16.76 2.54 -3.07
N ALA A 560 15.81 2.18 -2.20
CA ALA A 560 14.81 3.09 -1.65
C ALA A 560 15.42 4.39 -1.10
N TYR A 561 16.64 4.31 -0.55
CA TYR A 561 17.34 5.46 0.02
C TYR A 561 17.87 6.47 -1.01
N ILE A 562 17.79 6.14 -2.31
CA ILE A 562 18.11 7.03 -3.43
C ILE A 562 16.83 7.36 -4.22
N ILE A 563 15.98 6.37 -4.48
CA ILE A 563 14.79 6.49 -5.31
C ILE A 563 13.73 7.40 -4.67
N ILE A 564 13.41 7.19 -3.39
CA ILE A 564 12.36 7.98 -2.72
C ILE A 564 12.74 9.45 -2.57
N PRO A 565 13.98 9.82 -2.17
CA PRO A 565 14.40 11.23 -2.16
C PRO A 565 14.34 11.87 -3.55
N TRP A 566 14.67 11.13 -4.61
CA TRP A 566 14.51 11.62 -5.97
C TRP A 566 13.04 11.89 -6.31
N HIS A 567 12.12 11.02 -5.93
CA HIS A 567 10.68 11.28 -6.08
C HIS A 567 10.21 12.47 -5.23
N MET A 568 10.66 12.60 -3.98
CA MET A 568 10.35 13.76 -3.14
C MET A 568 10.76 15.07 -3.82
N TYR A 569 11.96 15.11 -4.41
CA TYR A 569 12.40 16.24 -5.21
C TYR A 569 11.52 16.47 -6.44
N GLN A 570 11.26 15.45 -7.26
CA GLN A 570 10.50 15.60 -8.51
C GLN A 570 9.05 16.06 -8.27
N TYR A 571 8.38 15.53 -7.24
CA TYR A 571 6.95 15.76 -7.01
C TYR A 571 6.66 16.93 -6.08
N TYR A 572 7.51 17.17 -5.07
CA TYR A 572 7.31 18.25 -4.09
C TYR A 572 8.29 19.41 -4.26
N GLY A 573 9.35 19.28 -5.07
CA GLY A 573 10.37 20.31 -5.24
C GLY A 573 11.32 20.41 -4.05
N ASP A 574 11.45 19.34 -3.27
CA ASP A 574 12.25 19.32 -2.05
C ASP A 574 13.73 19.02 -2.34
N VAL A 575 14.54 20.07 -2.39
CA VAL A 575 16.00 19.97 -2.53
C VAL A 575 16.67 19.65 -1.18
N GLN A 576 16.03 19.96 -0.06
CA GLN A 576 16.59 19.73 1.27
C GLN A 576 16.68 18.24 1.56
N VAL A 577 15.64 17.46 1.24
CA VAL A 577 15.65 16.00 1.37
C VAL A 577 16.82 15.39 0.59
N LEU A 578 17.14 15.89 -0.60
CA LEU A 578 18.34 15.45 -1.33
C LEU A 578 19.62 15.79 -0.55
N ALA A 579 19.75 17.04 -0.09
CA ALA A 579 20.94 17.53 0.59
C ALA A 579 21.22 16.79 1.93
N GLU A 580 20.18 16.55 2.72
CA GLU A 580 20.26 15.91 4.04
C GLU A 580 20.65 14.44 3.96
N HIS A 581 20.17 13.73 2.93
CA HIS A 581 20.40 12.30 2.76
C HIS A 581 21.56 11.97 1.80
N TYR A 582 22.13 12.95 1.08
CA TYR A 582 23.18 12.74 0.07
C TYR A 582 24.37 11.93 0.57
N SER A 583 24.86 12.19 1.79
CA SER A 583 25.98 11.44 2.34
C SER A 583 25.65 9.97 2.58
N GLY A 584 24.42 9.68 2.97
CA GLY A 584 23.92 8.31 3.17
C GLY A 584 23.76 7.56 1.86
N MET A 585 23.23 8.22 0.83
CA MET A 585 23.14 7.69 -0.55
C MET A 585 24.51 7.29 -1.09
N LYS A 586 25.54 8.13 -0.90
CA LYS A 586 26.92 7.81 -1.31
C LYS A 586 27.47 6.58 -0.58
N LYS A 587 27.19 6.46 0.72
CA LYS A 587 27.61 5.27 1.49
C LYS A 587 26.94 4.00 0.99
N TRP A 588 25.66 4.07 0.59
CA TRP A 588 24.96 2.94 -0.02
C TRP A 588 25.59 2.51 -1.34
N LEU A 589 25.89 3.45 -2.24
CA LEU A 589 26.61 3.10 -3.48
C LEU A 589 27.99 2.52 -3.22
N ASN A 590 28.74 3.08 -2.26
CA ASN A 590 30.03 2.53 -1.87
C ASN A 590 29.88 1.11 -1.34
N PHE A 591 28.85 0.81 -0.56
CA PHE A 591 28.56 -0.56 -0.09
C PHE A 591 28.34 -1.50 -1.28
N LEU A 592 27.48 -1.12 -2.24
CA LEU A 592 27.22 -1.92 -3.44
C LEU A 592 28.48 -2.14 -4.27
N GLU A 593 29.33 -1.14 -4.43
CA GLU A 593 30.59 -1.28 -5.18
C GLU A 593 31.48 -2.41 -4.63
N HIS A 594 31.48 -2.65 -3.32
CA HIS A 594 32.24 -3.75 -2.69
C HIS A 594 31.61 -5.14 -2.89
N LEU A 595 30.37 -5.22 -3.38
CA LEU A 595 29.68 -6.48 -3.70
C LEU A 595 29.87 -6.89 -5.17
N ARG A 596 30.57 -6.09 -5.97
CA ARG A 596 30.84 -6.39 -7.36
C ARG A 596 31.94 -7.44 -7.49
N ASP A 597 31.73 -8.39 -8.40
CA ASP A 597 32.77 -9.32 -8.81
C ASP A 597 33.79 -8.66 -9.76
N GLU A 598 34.82 -9.41 -10.13
CA GLU A 598 35.86 -8.98 -11.08
C GLU A 598 35.30 -8.62 -12.48
N ASN A 599 34.11 -9.10 -12.82
CA ASN A 599 33.44 -8.82 -14.08
C ASN A 599 32.53 -7.59 -13.99
N GLY A 600 32.42 -6.97 -12.82
CA GLY A 600 31.64 -5.79 -12.55
C GLY A 600 30.16 -6.06 -12.29
N ILE A 601 29.77 -7.31 -11.99
CA ILE A 601 28.40 -7.74 -11.70
C ILE A 601 28.20 -7.81 -10.19
N LEU A 602 27.04 -7.35 -9.70
CA LEU A 602 26.69 -7.45 -8.29
C LEU A 602 26.31 -8.89 -7.92
N ILE A 603 27.02 -9.45 -6.95
CA ILE A 603 26.77 -10.80 -6.42
C ILE A 603 26.44 -10.70 -4.93
N GLU A 604 25.18 -10.90 -4.60
CA GLU A 604 24.71 -10.97 -3.22
C GLU A 604 23.56 -11.98 -3.09
N LYS A 605 23.32 -12.47 -1.87
CA LYS A 605 22.09 -13.21 -1.57
C LYS A 605 20.93 -12.23 -1.50
N ASN A 606 19.99 -12.32 -2.44
CA ASN A 606 18.80 -11.46 -2.48
C ASN A 606 17.56 -12.15 -3.07
N LEU A 607 16.41 -11.49 -2.96
CA LEU A 607 15.11 -11.98 -3.47
C LEU A 607 14.94 -11.88 -4.99
N GLY A 608 15.79 -11.11 -5.69
CA GLY A 608 15.70 -10.91 -7.13
C GLY A 608 14.38 -10.27 -7.54
N GLU A 609 13.79 -10.78 -8.62
CA GLU A 609 12.45 -10.39 -9.02
C GLU A 609 11.42 -11.20 -8.23
N TRP A 610 10.86 -10.57 -7.19
CA TRP A 610 9.98 -11.24 -6.24
C TRP A 610 8.59 -11.53 -6.84
N VAL A 611 8.08 -12.75 -6.59
CA VAL A 611 6.73 -13.24 -6.92
C VAL A 611 6.23 -13.03 -8.37
N PRO A 612 7.00 -13.43 -9.41
CA PRO A 612 6.42 -13.59 -10.74
C PRO A 612 5.27 -14.63 -10.70
N PRO A 613 4.27 -14.53 -11.60
CA PRO A 613 3.10 -15.40 -11.56
C PRO A 613 3.42 -16.88 -11.82
N TYR A 614 4.52 -17.14 -12.51
CA TYR A 614 5.05 -18.48 -12.76
C TYR A 614 6.49 -18.55 -12.26
N PRO A 615 6.96 -19.71 -11.76
CA PRO A 615 8.37 -19.93 -11.45
C PRO A 615 9.24 -19.55 -12.65
N THR A 616 9.87 -18.38 -12.58
CA THR A 616 10.60 -17.78 -13.69
C THR A 616 11.96 -17.35 -13.18
N GLU A 617 13.01 -17.98 -13.69
CA GLU A 617 14.37 -17.73 -13.24
C GLU A 617 14.96 -16.49 -13.94
N VAL A 618 14.58 -15.30 -13.49
CA VAL A 618 15.40 -14.10 -13.74
C VAL A 618 16.52 -14.09 -12.71
N PRO A 619 17.81 -14.11 -13.11
CA PRO A 619 18.91 -14.15 -12.15
C PRO A 619 18.85 -12.99 -11.16
N PRO A 620 18.92 -13.21 -9.83
CA PRO A 620 18.91 -12.13 -8.84
C PRO A 620 20.03 -11.09 -9.06
N SER A 621 21.18 -11.52 -9.56
CA SER A 621 22.30 -10.65 -9.93
C SER A 621 22.00 -9.73 -11.13
N LEU A 622 21.12 -10.15 -12.05
CA LEU A 622 20.64 -9.29 -13.14
C LEU A 622 19.85 -8.12 -12.56
N VAL A 623 18.87 -8.40 -11.69
CA VAL A 623 18.06 -7.37 -11.03
C VAL A 623 18.94 -6.43 -10.21
N SER A 624 19.83 -6.99 -9.40
CA SER A 624 20.73 -6.21 -8.53
C SER A 624 21.64 -5.28 -9.34
N THR A 625 22.29 -5.80 -10.39
CA THR A 625 23.17 -4.99 -11.27
C THR A 625 22.39 -3.92 -12.03
N ALA A 626 21.14 -4.22 -12.42
CA ALA A 626 20.27 -3.24 -13.08
C ALA A 626 19.87 -2.10 -12.14
N TYR A 627 19.51 -2.41 -10.89
CA TYR A 627 19.21 -1.40 -9.86
C TYR A 627 20.43 -0.56 -9.49
N TYR A 628 21.63 -1.15 -9.43
CA TYR A 628 22.86 -0.37 -9.22
C TYR A 628 23.13 0.63 -10.34
N PHE A 629 22.92 0.24 -11.60
CA PHE A 629 22.98 1.18 -12.72
C PHE A 629 21.92 2.29 -12.59
N HIS A 630 20.71 1.95 -12.15
CA HIS A 630 19.67 2.94 -11.90
C HIS A 630 20.05 3.92 -10.78
N ASP A 631 20.55 3.43 -9.66
CA ASP A 631 21.01 4.23 -8.52
C ASP A 631 22.17 5.17 -8.92
N LEU A 632 23.13 4.68 -9.70
CA LEU A 632 24.23 5.50 -10.24
C LEU A 632 23.71 6.66 -11.11
N ASN A 633 22.73 6.39 -11.97
CA ASN A 633 22.12 7.42 -12.81
C ASN A 633 21.31 8.44 -11.99
N LEU A 634 20.55 7.99 -10.99
CA LEU A 634 19.83 8.89 -10.10
C LEU A 634 20.80 9.73 -9.26
N LEU A 635 21.83 9.13 -8.67
CA LEU A 635 22.78 9.87 -7.85
C LEU A 635 23.64 10.83 -8.68
N THR A 636 23.88 10.52 -9.95
CA THR A 636 24.44 11.50 -10.91
C THR A 636 23.55 12.74 -11.03
N LYS A 637 22.23 12.56 -11.20
CA LYS A 637 21.27 13.68 -11.29
C LYS A 637 21.21 14.46 -9.98
N ILE A 638 21.13 13.76 -8.85
CA ILE A 638 21.11 14.36 -7.51
C ILE A 638 22.40 15.16 -7.27
N ALA A 639 23.56 14.60 -7.61
CA ALA A 639 24.85 15.29 -7.49
C ALA A 639 24.86 16.59 -8.30
N LYS A 640 24.28 16.61 -9.51
CA LYS A 640 24.15 17.84 -10.31
C LYS A 640 23.22 18.86 -9.67
N VAL A 641 22.08 18.44 -9.12
CA VAL A 641 21.15 19.33 -8.39
C VAL A 641 21.80 19.97 -7.16
N LEU A 642 22.71 19.24 -6.49
CA LEU A 642 23.43 19.70 -5.30
C LEU A 642 24.81 20.32 -5.59
N ASP A 643 25.09 20.65 -6.85
CA ASP A 643 26.37 21.24 -7.30
C ASP A 643 27.62 20.40 -6.96
N LYS A 644 27.50 19.07 -6.96
CA LYS A 644 28.58 18.09 -6.71
C LYS A 644 29.15 17.52 -8.01
N GLN A 645 29.62 18.38 -8.90
CA GLN A 645 30.05 18.00 -10.27
C GLN A 645 31.12 16.89 -10.32
N LYS A 646 32.04 16.84 -9.35
CA LYS A 646 33.06 15.77 -9.28
C LYS A 646 32.44 14.39 -9.01
N ASP A 647 31.50 14.33 -8.08
CA ASP A 647 30.78 13.09 -7.76
C ASP A 647 29.94 12.65 -8.97
N ALA A 648 29.24 13.59 -9.63
CA ALA A 648 28.47 13.30 -10.83
C ALA A 648 29.31 12.64 -11.93
N ALA A 649 30.52 13.15 -12.19
CA ALA A 649 31.43 12.55 -13.18
C ALA A 649 31.85 11.11 -12.81
N ILE A 650 32.14 10.85 -11.54
CA ILE A 650 32.49 9.51 -11.04
C ILE A 650 31.31 8.54 -11.24
N PHE A 651 30.10 8.96 -10.85
CA PHE A 651 28.92 8.12 -10.99
C PHE A 651 28.57 7.85 -12.46
N GLU A 652 28.77 8.82 -13.37
CA GLU A 652 28.60 8.60 -14.82
C GLU A 652 29.58 7.58 -15.39
N GLU A 653 30.84 7.60 -14.94
CA GLU A 653 31.85 6.64 -15.36
C GLU A 653 31.52 5.22 -14.87
N LEU A 654 31.16 5.09 -13.60
CA LEU A 654 30.69 3.83 -13.02
C LEU A 654 29.42 3.31 -13.71
N ALA A 655 28.47 4.19 -14.02
CA ALA A 655 27.26 3.81 -14.76
C ALA A 655 27.60 3.22 -16.13
N LYS A 656 28.49 3.88 -16.90
CA LYS A 656 28.95 3.39 -18.21
C LYS A 656 29.65 2.03 -18.07
N ALA A 657 30.53 1.86 -17.09
CA ALA A 657 31.20 0.59 -16.84
C ALA A 657 30.22 -0.53 -16.49
N THR A 658 29.23 -0.24 -15.63
CA THR A 658 28.16 -1.19 -15.25
C THR A 658 27.28 -1.56 -16.45
N GLN A 659 26.92 -0.61 -17.32
CA GLN A 659 26.17 -0.89 -18.56
C GLN A 659 26.91 -1.87 -19.46
N ILE A 660 28.22 -1.68 -19.66
CA ILE A 660 29.06 -2.57 -20.48
C ILE A 660 29.13 -3.97 -19.85
N ALA A 661 29.38 -4.06 -18.54
CA ALA A 661 29.44 -5.33 -17.82
C ALA A 661 28.11 -6.09 -17.89
N PHE A 662 27.00 -5.41 -17.64
CA PHE A 662 25.65 -5.95 -17.70
C PHE A 662 25.32 -6.50 -19.10
N HIS A 663 25.58 -5.70 -20.15
CA HIS A 663 25.34 -6.12 -21.52
C HIS A 663 26.15 -7.36 -21.88
N ARG A 664 27.46 -7.36 -21.56
CA ARG A 664 28.34 -8.51 -21.81
C ARG A 664 27.87 -9.78 -21.11
N LYS A 665 27.36 -9.68 -19.87
CA LYS A 665 26.98 -10.85 -19.07
C LYS A 665 25.62 -11.43 -19.48
N TYR A 666 24.65 -10.57 -19.75
CA TYR A 666 23.25 -10.99 -19.83
C TYR A 666 22.64 -10.90 -21.22
N PHE A 667 23.26 -10.21 -22.19
CA PHE A 667 22.71 -10.14 -23.56
C PHE A 667 23.10 -11.37 -24.38
N ASP A 668 22.10 -12.05 -24.94
CA ASP A 668 22.29 -13.14 -25.90
C ASP A 668 22.25 -12.58 -27.33
N HIS A 669 23.39 -12.64 -28.02
CA HIS A 669 23.53 -12.20 -29.40
C HIS A 669 22.73 -13.03 -30.42
N THR A 670 22.33 -14.27 -30.07
CA THR A 670 21.58 -15.16 -30.95
C THR A 670 20.11 -14.77 -30.97
N THR A 671 19.52 -14.60 -29.78
CA THR A 671 18.09 -14.31 -29.63
C THR A 671 17.78 -12.82 -29.54
N ASN A 672 18.79 -11.96 -29.36
CA ASN A 672 18.65 -10.54 -29.03
C ASN A 672 17.80 -10.29 -27.77
N ASN A 673 17.89 -11.18 -26.78
CA ASN A 673 17.23 -11.05 -25.49
C ASN A 673 18.25 -10.89 -24.37
N TYR A 674 17.78 -10.34 -23.25
CA TYR A 674 18.50 -10.45 -21.99
C TYR A 674 18.06 -11.71 -21.24
N SER A 675 19.04 -12.46 -20.71
CA SER A 675 18.83 -13.70 -19.98
C SER A 675 17.90 -14.65 -20.74
N ILE A 676 16.87 -15.21 -20.09
CA ILE A 676 15.95 -16.19 -20.66
C ILE A 676 14.84 -15.59 -21.56
N GLY A 677 14.93 -14.30 -21.93
CA GLY A 677 13.96 -13.65 -22.83
C GLY A 677 12.53 -13.52 -22.29
N ARG A 678 12.41 -13.48 -20.95
CA ARG A 678 11.15 -13.22 -20.23
C ARG A 678 10.93 -11.71 -20.08
N GLN A 679 9.68 -11.31 -19.79
CA GLN A 679 9.30 -9.90 -19.68
C GLN A 679 10.24 -9.15 -18.73
N GLY A 680 10.39 -9.63 -17.48
CA GLY A 680 11.22 -8.97 -16.46
C GLY A 680 12.66 -8.71 -16.92
N ALA A 681 13.33 -9.70 -17.53
CA ALA A 681 14.72 -9.57 -17.96
C ALA A 681 14.93 -8.47 -19.02
N ASN A 682 14.07 -8.43 -20.05
CA ASN A 682 14.14 -7.38 -21.08
C ASN A 682 13.68 -6.03 -20.54
N VAL A 683 12.68 -6.00 -19.65
CA VAL A 683 12.12 -4.78 -19.07
C VAL A 683 13.11 -4.04 -18.19
N PHE A 684 13.87 -4.71 -17.32
CA PHE A 684 14.93 -4.04 -16.55
C PHE A 684 15.97 -3.40 -17.46
N ALA A 685 16.39 -4.12 -18.51
CA ALA A 685 17.39 -3.60 -19.43
C ALA A 685 16.88 -2.39 -20.22
N LEU A 686 15.65 -2.45 -20.73
CA LEU A 686 15.02 -1.36 -21.49
C LEU A 686 14.71 -0.16 -20.60
N GLY A 687 14.01 -0.40 -19.49
CA GLY A 687 13.47 0.65 -18.62
C GLY A 687 14.54 1.46 -17.91
N PHE A 688 15.65 0.85 -17.50
CA PHE A 688 16.76 1.59 -16.91
C PHE A 688 17.74 2.16 -17.95
N GLY A 689 17.62 1.81 -19.23
CA GLY A 689 18.50 2.31 -20.29
C GLY A 689 19.84 1.54 -20.42
N LEU A 690 19.86 0.27 -20.04
CA LEU A 690 21.03 -0.61 -20.16
C LEU A 690 21.25 -1.11 -21.60
N VAL A 691 20.22 -1.09 -22.46
CA VAL A 691 20.33 -1.58 -23.84
C VAL A 691 21.07 -0.58 -24.74
N PRO A 692 22.19 -0.98 -25.38
CA PRO A 692 22.84 -0.15 -26.38
C PRO A 692 21.89 0.21 -27.53
N ALA A 693 21.96 1.45 -28.03
CA ALA A 693 21.02 2.00 -29.03
C ALA A 693 20.77 1.09 -30.24
N LYS A 694 21.81 0.37 -30.72
CA LYS A 694 21.72 -0.55 -31.86
C LYS A 694 20.81 -1.77 -31.63
N HIS A 695 20.62 -2.19 -30.38
CA HIS A 695 19.81 -3.36 -30.01
C HIS A 695 18.42 -3.00 -29.48
N GLN A 696 18.18 -1.74 -29.10
CA GLN A 696 16.93 -1.30 -28.47
C GLN A 696 15.68 -1.70 -29.24
N LYS A 697 15.64 -1.45 -30.55
CA LYS A 697 14.48 -1.78 -31.38
C LYS A 697 14.17 -3.28 -31.39
N GLN A 698 15.19 -4.13 -31.48
CA GLN A 698 15.00 -5.58 -31.55
C GLN A 698 14.61 -6.15 -30.18
N VAL A 699 15.27 -5.73 -29.10
CA VAL A 699 14.92 -6.16 -27.74
C VAL A 699 13.48 -5.76 -27.40
N PHE A 700 13.05 -4.55 -27.78
CA PHE A 700 11.67 -4.12 -27.61
C PHE A 700 10.69 -4.92 -28.47
N ALA A 701 11.04 -5.25 -29.72
CA ALA A 701 10.23 -6.12 -30.57
C ALA A 701 10.06 -7.52 -29.96
N ASN A 702 11.12 -8.09 -29.38
CA ASN A 702 11.05 -9.37 -28.68
C ASN A 702 10.16 -9.31 -27.43
N LEU A 703 10.20 -8.21 -26.67
CA LEU A 703 9.28 -7.99 -25.54
C LEU A 703 7.82 -7.94 -26.00
N VAL A 704 7.54 -7.22 -27.08
CA VAL A 704 6.21 -7.15 -27.71
C VAL A 704 5.73 -8.55 -28.14
N GLU A 705 6.59 -9.32 -28.82
CA GLU A 705 6.26 -10.67 -29.25
C GLU A 705 6.00 -11.61 -28.07
N ASN A 706 6.80 -11.52 -27.00
CA ASN A 706 6.58 -12.26 -25.77
C ASN A 706 5.20 -11.95 -25.16
N ILE A 707 4.78 -10.69 -25.17
CA ILE A 707 3.46 -10.28 -24.69
C ILE A 707 2.36 -10.81 -25.59
N GLU A 708 2.42 -10.51 -26.89
CA GLU A 708 1.34 -10.83 -27.83
C GLU A 708 1.15 -12.33 -28.06
N VAL A 709 2.26 -13.08 -28.13
CA VAL A 709 2.27 -14.48 -28.55
C VAL A 709 2.41 -15.43 -27.37
N ARG A 710 3.46 -15.28 -26.56
CA ARG A 710 3.79 -16.25 -25.50
C ARG A 710 2.84 -16.15 -24.31
N THR A 711 2.67 -14.95 -23.77
CA THR A 711 1.83 -14.70 -22.59
C THR A 711 0.39 -14.33 -22.95
N LYS A 712 0.11 -14.16 -24.25
CA LYS A 712 -1.22 -13.82 -24.78
C LYS A 712 -1.81 -12.58 -24.10
N GLY A 713 -0.96 -11.61 -23.82
CA GLY A 713 -1.30 -10.33 -23.20
C GLY A 713 -1.44 -10.35 -21.68
N HIS A 714 -0.72 -11.24 -20.98
CA HIS A 714 -0.66 -11.28 -19.51
C HIS A 714 0.69 -10.79 -18.97
N PHE A 715 0.70 -10.44 -17.68
CA PHE A 715 1.95 -10.22 -16.96
C PHE A 715 2.73 -11.53 -16.79
N ASP A 716 4.05 -11.42 -16.84
CA ASP A 716 5.02 -12.48 -16.49
C ASP A 716 6.18 -11.87 -15.67
N THR A 717 5.86 -10.81 -14.94
CA THR A 717 6.75 -10.01 -14.10
C THR A 717 6.38 -10.20 -12.62
N GLY A 718 7.38 -10.09 -11.76
CA GLY A 718 7.20 -9.94 -10.33
C GLY A 718 7.02 -8.46 -9.95
N MET A 719 7.24 -8.14 -8.67
CA MET A 719 6.90 -6.83 -8.14
C MET A 719 7.67 -5.67 -8.80
N LEU A 720 8.97 -5.85 -9.11
CA LEU A 720 9.83 -4.74 -9.57
C LEU A 720 9.67 -4.51 -11.08
N GLY A 721 9.47 -5.57 -11.86
CA GLY A 721 9.29 -5.50 -13.31
C GLY A 721 7.89 -5.06 -13.74
N THR A 722 6.87 -5.29 -12.92
CA THR A 722 5.45 -5.02 -13.26
C THR A 722 5.16 -3.56 -13.60
N PRO A 723 5.48 -2.55 -12.74
CA PRO A 723 5.27 -1.16 -13.11
C PRO A 723 6.18 -0.73 -14.26
N LEU A 724 7.44 -1.19 -14.26
CA LEU A 724 8.43 -0.83 -15.29
C LEU A 724 8.01 -1.32 -16.69
N LEU A 725 7.31 -2.45 -16.79
CA LEU A 725 6.75 -2.96 -18.05
C LEU A 725 5.77 -1.95 -18.67
N LEU A 726 4.90 -1.37 -17.86
CA LEU A 726 3.89 -0.40 -18.33
C LEU A 726 4.56 0.86 -18.86
N ASP A 727 5.59 1.34 -18.16
CA ASP A 727 6.36 2.51 -18.56
C ASP A 727 7.09 2.25 -19.89
N VAL A 728 7.84 1.14 -19.98
CA VAL A 728 8.57 0.74 -21.20
C VAL A 728 7.64 0.64 -22.40
N LEU A 729 6.47 -0.01 -22.26
CA LEU A 729 5.49 -0.12 -23.34
C LEU A 729 4.95 1.25 -23.75
N THR A 730 4.63 2.10 -22.79
CA THR A 730 3.99 3.40 -23.02
C THR A 730 4.94 4.41 -23.67
N GLU A 731 6.19 4.43 -23.23
CA GLU A 731 7.24 5.30 -23.77
C GLU A 731 7.61 4.92 -25.21
N ASN A 732 7.50 3.63 -25.55
CA ASN A 732 7.78 3.10 -26.89
C ASN A 732 6.52 2.98 -27.79
N GLY A 733 5.43 3.68 -27.43
CA GLY A 733 4.25 3.80 -28.29
C GLY A 733 3.39 2.55 -28.38
N ARG A 734 3.45 1.68 -27.36
CA ARG A 734 2.61 0.49 -27.16
C ARG A 734 1.70 0.61 -25.92
N THR A 735 1.13 1.79 -25.68
CA THR A 735 0.12 2.01 -24.64
C THR A 735 -1.08 1.05 -24.79
N ASP A 736 -1.38 0.60 -26.01
CA ASP A 736 -2.36 -0.44 -26.30
C ASP A 736 -2.02 -1.78 -25.61
N LEU A 737 -0.75 -2.16 -25.53
CA LEU A 737 -0.34 -3.37 -24.80
C LEU A 737 -0.29 -3.15 -23.29
N ALA A 738 0.16 -1.99 -22.82
CA ALA A 738 0.11 -1.64 -21.39
C ALA A 738 -1.34 -1.74 -20.88
N TYR A 739 -2.30 -1.21 -21.64
CA TYR A 739 -3.72 -1.40 -21.39
C TYR A 739 -4.13 -2.87 -21.45
N THR A 740 -3.67 -3.61 -22.47
CA THR A 740 -4.02 -5.03 -22.64
C THR A 740 -3.65 -5.86 -21.42
N VAL A 741 -2.40 -5.74 -20.91
CA VAL A 741 -1.94 -6.53 -19.76
C VAL A 741 -2.66 -6.13 -18.47
N MET A 742 -2.91 -4.84 -18.28
CA MET A 742 -3.67 -4.33 -17.13
C MET A 742 -5.15 -4.74 -17.15
N ASN A 743 -5.72 -4.93 -18.34
CA ASN A 743 -7.15 -5.21 -18.51
C ASN A 743 -7.48 -6.70 -18.63
N ARG A 744 -6.58 -7.60 -18.22
CA ARG A 744 -6.89 -9.04 -18.15
C ARG A 744 -7.84 -9.35 -16.98
N ARG A 745 -8.59 -10.45 -17.12
CA ARG A 745 -9.56 -10.95 -16.13
C ARG A 745 -9.25 -12.38 -15.69
N ASP A 746 -8.55 -13.13 -16.52
CA ASP A 746 -8.02 -14.45 -16.25
C ASP A 746 -6.61 -14.38 -15.63
N PHE A 747 -6.18 -15.48 -15.03
CA PHE A 747 -4.88 -15.56 -14.36
C PHE A 747 -3.73 -15.50 -15.37
N PRO A 748 -2.65 -14.74 -15.08
CA PRO A 748 -2.45 -13.84 -13.94
C PRO A 748 -2.91 -12.41 -14.24
N SER A 749 -3.79 -11.85 -13.40
CA SER A 749 -4.23 -10.45 -13.54
C SER A 749 -4.90 -9.92 -12.27
N PHE A 750 -4.98 -8.59 -12.14
CA PHE A 750 -5.80 -7.95 -11.11
C PHE A 750 -7.28 -8.30 -11.25
N GLY A 751 -7.77 -8.40 -12.50
CA GLY A 751 -9.15 -8.79 -12.75
C GLY A 751 -9.47 -10.20 -12.26
N TYR A 752 -8.48 -11.11 -12.29
CA TYR A 752 -8.62 -12.44 -11.69
C TYR A 752 -8.80 -12.36 -10.18
N ASN A 753 -7.99 -11.57 -9.47
CA ASN A 753 -8.13 -11.39 -8.02
C ASN A 753 -9.48 -10.78 -7.65
N ILE A 754 -9.89 -9.72 -8.35
CA ILE A 754 -11.17 -9.03 -8.13
C ILE A 754 -12.35 -9.96 -8.38
N SER A 755 -12.30 -10.81 -9.42
CA SER A 755 -13.34 -11.81 -9.68
C SER A 755 -13.50 -12.85 -8.57
N ARG A 756 -12.47 -13.03 -7.73
CA ARG A 756 -12.44 -13.92 -6.57
C ARG A 756 -12.77 -13.22 -5.26
N GLY A 757 -13.24 -11.97 -5.33
CA GLY A 757 -13.71 -11.23 -4.17
C GLY A 757 -12.67 -10.32 -3.51
N ALA A 758 -11.51 -10.10 -4.15
CA ALA A 758 -10.51 -9.17 -3.65
C ALA A 758 -11.09 -7.76 -3.52
N THR A 759 -10.92 -7.16 -2.35
CA THR A 759 -11.28 -5.76 -2.04
C THR A 759 -10.04 -4.87 -1.79
N THR A 760 -8.86 -5.48 -1.93
CA THR A 760 -7.52 -4.90 -1.78
C THR A 760 -6.58 -5.55 -2.80
N ILE A 761 -5.36 -5.03 -2.94
CA ILE A 761 -4.31 -5.63 -3.79
C ILE A 761 -3.63 -6.78 -3.03
N TRP A 762 -3.49 -7.93 -3.68
CA TRP A 762 -2.88 -9.14 -3.10
C TRP A 762 -1.36 -9.18 -3.32
N GLU A 763 -0.66 -9.94 -2.49
CA GLU A 763 0.80 -10.15 -2.55
C GLU A 763 1.22 -11.09 -3.67
N THR A 764 0.46 -12.15 -3.92
CA THR A 764 0.73 -13.07 -5.03
C THR A 764 -0.41 -13.04 -6.02
N TRP A 765 -0.10 -13.22 -7.31
CA TRP A 765 -1.10 -13.26 -8.38
C TRP A 765 -2.20 -14.32 -8.14
N GLY A 766 -1.89 -15.38 -7.40
CA GLY A 766 -2.82 -16.46 -7.06
C GLY A 766 -3.62 -16.26 -5.77
N GLY A 767 -3.22 -15.33 -4.88
CA GLY A 767 -3.82 -15.15 -3.56
C GLY A 767 -3.49 -16.27 -2.57
N SER A 768 -2.25 -16.76 -2.59
CA SER A 768 -1.77 -17.78 -1.65
C SER A 768 -1.17 -17.19 -0.37
N GLU A 769 -0.84 -15.90 -0.39
CA GLU A 769 -0.18 -15.17 0.70
C GLU A 769 -1.06 -14.00 1.16
N SER A 770 -0.50 -12.83 1.50
CA SER A 770 -1.27 -11.69 2.00
C SER A 770 -2.26 -11.17 0.96
N HIS A 771 -3.46 -10.80 1.41
CA HIS A 771 -4.47 -10.16 0.55
C HIS A 771 -4.48 -8.64 0.64
N SER A 772 -3.46 -8.02 1.25
CA SER A 772 -3.33 -6.57 1.34
C SER A 772 -1.87 -6.15 1.30
N HIS A 773 -1.31 -6.10 0.08
CA HIS A 773 0.10 -5.81 -0.18
C HIS A 773 0.26 -4.69 -1.24
N PRO A 774 0.98 -3.59 -0.94
CA PRO A 774 0.98 -2.39 -1.77
C PRO A 774 1.79 -2.53 -3.07
N MET A 775 2.75 -3.44 -3.15
CA MET A 775 3.76 -3.49 -4.21
C MET A 775 3.17 -3.58 -5.63
N PHE A 776 2.16 -4.43 -5.87
CA PHE A 776 1.52 -4.53 -7.18
C PHE A 776 0.57 -3.36 -7.47
N GLY A 777 0.18 -2.60 -6.45
CA GLY A 777 -0.56 -1.35 -6.60
C GLY A 777 0.26 -0.23 -7.23
N SER A 778 1.58 -0.37 -7.31
CA SER A 778 2.51 0.55 -8.02
C SER A 778 2.06 0.88 -9.45
N VAL A 779 1.38 -0.04 -10.13
CA VAL A 779 0.80 0.18 -11.47
C VAL A 779 -0.16 1.37 -11.54
N CYS A 780 -0.74 1.78 -10.41
CA CYS A 780 -1.63 2.94 -10.35
C CYS A 780 -0.90 4.26 -10.69
N GLN A 781 0.44 4.31 -10.60
CA GLN A 781 1.19 5.48 -11.10
C GLN A 781 0.92 5.72 -12.59
N TRP A 782 0.78 4.64 -13.37
CA TRP A 782 0.58 4.70 -14.81
C TRP A 782 -0.80 5.26 -15.17
N PHE A 783 -1.79 5.14 -14.27
CA PHE A 783 -3.10 5.79 -14.44
C PHE A 783 -2.97 7.32 -14.49
N PHE A 784 -2.10 7.89 -13.65
CA PHE A 784 -1.83 9.33 -13.64
C PHE A 784 -0.84 9.75 -14.73
N GLN A 785 0.28 9.05 -14.86
CA GLN A 785 1.38 9.45 -15.76
C GLN A 785 1.13 9.11 -17.22
N GLY A 786 0.57 7.92 -17.47
CA GLY A 786 0.28 7.42 -18.81
C GLY A 786 -1.10 7.85 -19.28
N LEU A 787 -2.15 7.33 -18.64
CA LEU A 787 -3.53 7.53 -19.11
C LEU A 787 -3.97 8.99 -18.98
N ALA A 788 -3.83 9.58 -17.79
CA ALA A 788 -4.15 11.00 -17.59
C ALA A 788 -3.03 11.93 -18.06
N GLY A 789 -1.79 11.46 -18.14
CA GLY A 789 -0.68 12.25 -18.67
C GLY A 789 -0.09 13.28 -17.71
N ILE A 790 -0.39 13.27 -16.41
CA ILE A 790 0.10 14.25 -15.43
C ILE A 790 1.51 13.85 -14.97
N ASN A 791 2.54 14.57 -15.41
CA ASN A 791 3.93 14.26 -15.10
C ASN A 791 4.66 15.51 -14.56
N PRO A 792 5.53 15.37 -13.54
CA PRO A 792 6.45 16.43 -13.18
C PRO A 792 7.47 16.64 -14.31
N ASP A 793 7.92 17.88 -14.49
CA ASP A 793 9.06 18.18 -15.36
C ASP A 793 10.38 17.95 -14.59
N PRO A 794 11.25 17.03 -15.03
CA PRO A 794 12.54 16.80 -14.38
C PRO A 794 13.45 18.02 -14.29
N ASP A 795 13.32 18.96 -15.25
CA ASP A 795 14.11 20.20 -15.30
C ASP A 795 13.43 21.34 -14.50
N SER A 796 12.21 21.12 -14.01
CA SER A 796 11.41 22.09 -13.25
C SER A 796 10.52 21.38 -12.21
N PRO A 797 11.15 20.82 -11.15
CA PRO A 797 10.55 19.92 -10.18
C PRO A 797 9.43 20.56 -9.35
N GLY A 798 8.68 19.74 -8.61
CA GLY A 798 7.58 20.18 -7.75
C GLY A 798 6.33 20.59 -8.52
N PHE A 799 6.23 20.18 -9.79
CA PHE A 799 5.23 20.66 -10.75
C PHE A 799 5.28 22.19 -10.98
N LYS A 800 6.47 22.79 -10.86
CA LYS A 800 6.67 24.18 -11.24
C LYS A 800 6.47 24.39 -12.75
N HIS A 801 6.95 23.42 -13.53
CA HIS A 801 6.49 23.15 -14.89
C HIS A 801 5.85 21.76 -14.94
N ILE A 802 4.75 21.64 -15.66
CA ILE A 802 3.92 20.44 -15.70
C ILE A 802 3.97 19.84 -17.11
N ILE A 803 4.19 18.55 -17.23
CA ILE A 803 4.05 17.85 -18.51
C ILE A 803 2.67 17.18 -18.54
N LEU A 804 1.81 17.59 -19.47
CA LEU A 804 0.51 17.00 -19.74
C LEU A 804 0.54 16.24 -21.07
N LYS A 805 0.68 14.92 -20.98
CA LYS A 805 0.86 14.04 -22.14
C LYS A 805 -0.04 12.80 -22.08
N PRO A 806 -1.38 12.98 -22.17
CA PRO A 806 -2.32 11.86 -22.11
C PRO A 806 -2.06 10.84 -23.23
N LYS A 807 -2.17 9.55 -22.89
CA LYS A 807 -1.96 8.43 -23.81
C LYS A 807 -3.28 7.70 -24.05
N PRO A 808 -4.16 8.19 -24.94
CA PRO A 808 -5.44 7.54 -25.18
C PRO A 808 -5.28 6.16 -25.82
N VAL A 809 -6.21 5.26 -25.50
CA VAL A 809 -6.30 3.89 -26.00
C VAL A 809 -7.68 3.69 -26.59
N GLY A 810 -7.80 2.97 -27.72
CA GLY A 810 -9.04 2.95 -28.52
C GLY A 810 -10.28 2.40 -27.82
N SER A 811 -10.10 1.60 -26.77
CA SER A 811 -11.18 1.05 -25.94
C SER A 811 -11.62 1.99 -24.80
N LEU A 812 -10.85 3.04 -24.48
CA LEU A 812 -11.19 4.02 -23.44
C LEU A 812 -11.93 5.22 -24.05
N LYS A 813 -13.12 5.51 -23.50
CA LYS A 813 -13.97 6.63 -23.90
C LYS A 813 -13.58 7.93 -23.19
N PHE A 814 -13.16 7.85 -21.93
CA PHE A 814 -12.69 8.99 -21.16
C PHE A 814 -11.70 8.59 -20.06
N VAL A 815 -10.89 9.56 -19.63
CA VAL A 815 -10.10 9.53 -18.39
C VAL A 815 -10.20 10.91 -17.73
N LYS A 816 -10.37 10.93 -16.42
CA LYS A 816 -10.35 12.12 -15.56
C LYS A 816 -9.39 11.86 -14.41
N ALA A 817 -8.45 12.77 -14.19
CA ALA A 817 -7.62 12.77 -13.01
C ALA A 817 -7.37 14.19 -12.48
N THR A 818 -7.17 14.28 -11.17
CA THR A 818 -6.73 15.51 -10.50
C THR A 818 -5.53 15.19 -9.63
N TYR A 819 -4.61 16.15 -9.49
CA TYR A 819 -3.49 16.06 -8.56
C TYR A 819 -3.24 17.40 -7.86
N ASN A 820 -3.29 17.40 -6.54
CA ASN A 820 -3.04 18.54 -5.67
C ASN A 820 -1.53 18.67 -5.39
N SER A 821 -0.81 19.32 -6.30
CA SER A 821 0.61 19.64 -6.09
C SER A 821 0.81 20.69 -5.00
N MET A 822 2.07 20.93 -4.60
CA MET A 822 2.46 22.03 -3.70
C MET A 822 2.13 23.43 -4.25
N HIS A 823 1.82 23.55 -5.54
CA HIS A 823 1.38 24.79 -6.18
C HIS A 823 -0.14 24.89 -6.37
N GLY A 824 -0.88 23.80 -6.12
CA GLY A 824 -2.33 23.73 -6.29
C GLY A 824 -2.78 22.61 -7.24
N ASN A 825 -4.08 22.61 -7.54
CA ASN A 825 -4.73 21.52 -8.28
C ASN A 825 -4.38 21.55 -9.78
N ILE A 826 -3.94 20.40 -10.29
CA ILE A 826 -3.72 20.09 -11.70
C ILE A 826 -4.85 19.18 -12.14
N GLU A 827 -5.58 19.57 -13.19
CA GLU A 827 -6.69 18.78 -13.74
C GLU A 827 -6.32 18.24 -15.13
N SER A 828 -6.60 16.96 -15.39
CA SER A 828 -6.44 16.31 -16.69
C SER A 828 -7.67 15.48 -17.02
N HIS A 829 -8.44 15.92 -18.02
CA HIS A 829 -9.65 15.26 -18.46
C HIS A 829 -9.64 15.13 -19.97
N TRP A 830 -9.61 13.91 -20.50
CA TRP A 830 -9.85 13.69 -21.92
C TRP A 830 -11.03 12.77 -22.18
N GLN A 831 -11.64 12.93 -23.34
CA GLN A 831 -12.65 12.04 -23.89
C GLN A 831 -12.51 11.91 -25.41
N THR A 832 -12.88 10.76 -25.95
CA THR A 832 -13.01 10.53 -27.39
C THR A 832 -14.48 10.51 -27.79
N LYS A 833 -14.85 11.24 -28.84
CA LYS A 833 -16.23 11.30 -29.34
C LYS A 833 -16.25 11.43 -30.86
N ASN A 834 -16.96 10.53 -31.54
CA ASN A 834 -17.07 10.50 -33.01
C ASN A 834 -15.71 10.52 -33.75
N GLY A 835 -14.67 9.94 -33.15
CA GLY A 835 -13.30 9.95 -33.69
C GLY A 835 -12.48 11.21 -33.38
N ASP A 836 -13.05 12.20 -32.69
CA ASP A 836 -12.35 13.38 -32.21
C ASP A 836 -11.86 13.20 -30.77
N PHE A 837 -10.80 13.92 -30.39
CA PHE A 837 -10.22 13.96 -29.05
C PHE A 837 -10.44 15.32 -28.40
N ILE A 838 -11.03 15.31 -27.21
CA ILE A 838 -11.29 16.52 -26.41
C ILE A 838 -10.47 16.40 -25.14
N PHE A 839 -9.66 17.41 -24.82
CA PHE A 839 -8.83 17.46 -23.63
C PHE A 839 -9.02 18.78 -22.88
N GLU A 840 -9.45 18.69 -21.63
CA GLU A 840 -9.66 19.79 -20.72
C GLU A 840 -8.62 19.72 -19.59
N THR A 841 -8.03 20.86 -19.26
CA THR A 841 -7.03 20.93 -18.20
C THR A 841 -7.11 22.24 -17.43
N ARG A 842 -6.63 22.18 -16.18
CA ARG A 842 -6.40 23.33 -15.31
C ARG A 842 -4.97 23.31 -14.81
N ILE A 843 -4.29 24.44 -14.98
CA ILE A 843 -2.94 24.70 -14.50
C ILE A 843 -3.01 25.68 -13.32
N PRO A 844 -2.42 25.36 -12.15
CA PRO A 844 -2.45 26.24 -10.98
C PRO A 844 -1.70 27.55 -11.23
N ALA A 845 -2.00 28.58 -10.43
CA ALA A 845 -1.30 29.85 -10.52
C ALA A 845 0.19 29.68 -10.22
N ASN A 846 1.02 30.56 -10.79
CA ASN A 846 2.48 30.53 -10.62
C ASN A 846 3.18 29.28 -11.21
N THR A 847 2.50 28.50 -12.06
CA THR A 847 3.10 27.38 -12.83
C THR A 847 2.83 27.51 -14.33
N THR A 848 3.45 26.62 -15.09
CA THR A 848 3.33 26.52 -16.56
C THR A 848 3.22 25.05 -16.97
N ALA A 849 2.83 24.77 -18.22
CA ALA A 849 2.74 23.39 -18.69
C ALA A 849 3.06 23.21 -20.18
N SER A 850 3.74 22.10 -20.49
CA SER A 850 3.88 21.49 -21.81
C SER A 850 2.71 20.54 -22.06
N VAL A 851 1.88 20.80 -23.08
CA VAL A 851 0.71 19.98 -23.43
C VAL A 851 0.92 19.28 -24.76
N TYR A 852 0.70 17.96 -24.79
CA TYR A 852 0.87 17.11 -25.97
C TYR A 852 -0.47 16.50 -26.40
N ILE A 853 -0.96 16.87 -27.58
CA ILE A 853 -2.26 16.45 -28.11
C ILE A 853 -2.08 15.53 -29.32
N PRO A 854 -2.70 14.34 -29.39
CA PRO A 854 -2.70 13.49 -30.59
C PRO A 854 -3.25 14.25 -31.80
N ALA A 855 -2.42 14.47 -32.82
CA ALA A 855 -2.78 15.19 -34.03
C ALA A 855 -1.78 14.95 -35.17
N THR A 856 -2.27 14.89 -36.41
CA THR A 856 -1.44 14.84 -37.63
C THR A 856 -0.92 16.21 -38.08
N GLY A 857 -1.47 17.30 -37.53
CA GLY A 857 -1.19 18.65 -37.99
C GLY A 857 -1.75 19.71 -37.04
N ARG A 858 -1.15 20.91 -36.99
CA ARG A 858 -1.63 22.03 -36.14
C ARG A 858 -3.04 22.47 -36.50
N ASN A 859 -3.39 22.40 -37.79
CA ASN A 859 -4.71 22.71 -38.32
C ASN A 859 -5.81 21.74 -37.86
N LYS A 860 -5.45 20.60 -37.25
CA LYS A 860 -6.40 19.66 -36.66
C LYS A 860 -6.77 20.01 -35.22
N VAL A 861 -6.01 20.88 -34.57
CA VAL A 861 -6.18 21.22 -33.15
C VAL A 861 -6.75 22.64 -32.99
N THR A 862 -7.87 22.74 -32.27
CA THR A 862 -8.42 24.02 -31.78
C THR A 862 -8.15 24.12 -30.29
N VAL A 863 -7.77 25.30 -29.81
CA VAL A 863 -7.52 25.56 -28.38
C VAL A 863 -8.40 26.73 -27.92
N THR A 864 -9.05 26.60 -26.76
CA THR A 864 -9.87 27.64 -26.12
C THR A 864 -9.52 27.77 -24.63
N GLY A 865 -9.92 28.87 -23.99
CA GLY A 865 -9.75 29.11 -22.55
C GLY A 865 -8.50 29.92 -22.14
N GLY A 866 -7.55 30.11 -23.05
CA GLY A 866 -6.37 30.95 -22.84
C GLY A 866 -5.44 30.96 -24.05
N ASP A 867 -4.32 31.70 -23.95
CA ASP A 867 -3.30 31.72 -24.99
C ASP A 867 -2.38 30.51 -24.86
N ALA A 868 -2.33 29.69 -25.90
CA ALA A 868 -1.46 28.53 -26.01
C ALA A 868 -0.48 28.72 -27.18
N SER A 869 0.81 28.60 -26.90
CA SER A 869 1.87 28.75 -27.90
C SER A 869 2.17 27.41 -28.54
N PHE A 870 1.91 27.26 -29.83
CA PHE A 870 2.25 26.04 -30.57
C PHE A 870 3.76 25.97 -30.81
N VAL A 871 4.40 24.88 -30.37
CA VAL A 871 5.84 24.66 -30.51
C VAL A 871 6.16 23.83 -31.75
N GLY A 872 5.40 22.77 -32.00
CA GLY A 872 5.66 21.86 -33.12
C GLY A 872 4.89 20.55 -33.03
N ILE A 873 5.16 19.65 -33.99
CA ILE A 873 4.61 18.30 -33.99
C ILE A 873 5.75 17.28 -34.05
N LYS A 874 5.69 16.29 -33.17
CA LYS A 874 6.61 15.15 -33.17
C LYS A 874 5.84 13.88 -32.84
N ASN A 875 6.03 12.82 -33.62
CA ASN A 875 5.37 11.52 -33.43
C ASN A 875 3.84 11.64 -33.31
N ASN A 876 3.21 12.43 -34.19
CA ASN A 876 1.77 12.71 -34.20
C ASN A 876 1.24 13.31 -32.87
N LEU A 877 2.07 14.06 -32.15
CA LEU A 877 1.68 14.86 -30.99
C LEU A 877 1.95 16.33 -31.30
N ALA A 878 0.90 17.15 -31.27
CA ALA A 878 1.01 18.61 -31.29
C ALA A 878 1.40 19.10 -29.90
N HIS A 879 2.52 19.81 -29.81
CA HIS A 879 3.07 20.35 -28.59
C HIS A 879 2.69 21.83 -28.43
N PHE A 880 2.15 22.17 -27.26
CA PHE A 880 1.79 23.52 -26.87
C PHE A 880 2.39 23.88 -25.52
N GLU A 881 2.85 25.12 -25.38
CA GLU A 881 3.20 25.71 -24.08
C GLU A 881 2.03 26.56 -23.59
N ILE A 882 1.64 26.36 -22.34
CA ILE A 882 0.58 27.11 -21.68
C ILE A 882 1.01 27.62 -20.30
N SER A 883 0.33 28.67 -19.86
CA SER A 883 0.49 29.24 -18.51
C SER A 883 -0.66 28.82 -17.60
N ALA A 884 -0.63 29.23 -16.32
CA ALA A 884 -1.75 29.09 -15.39
C ALA A 884 -3.12 29.42 -16.01
N GLY A 885 -4.14 28.63 -15.74
CA GLY A 885 -5.50 28.84 -16.29
C GLY A 885 -6.23 27.55 -16.63
N ARG A 886 -7.38 27.69 -17.29
CA ARG A 886 -8.19 26.58 -17.80
C ARG A 886 -8.15 26.55 -19.31
N TYR A 887 -7.92 25.38 -19.90
CA TYR A 887 -7.79 25.21 -21.35
C TYR A 887 -8.62 24.04 -21.83
N SER A 888 -9.12 24.14 -23.06
CA SER A 888 -9.72 23.01 -23.79
C SER A 888 -9.05 22.88 -25.16
N PHE A 889 -8.61 21.67 -25.47
CA PHE A 889 -8.00 21.28 -26.73
C PHE A 889 -8.95 20.32 -27.46
N PHE A 890 -9.18 20.58 -28.73
CA PHE A 890 -10.02 19.76 -29.59
C PHE A 890 -9.22 19.31 -30.80
N SER A 891 -8.99 18.01 -30.97
CA SER A 891 -8.25 17.43 -32.10
C SER A 891 -9.14 16.55 -32.95
N LYS A 892 -9.21 16.84 -34.26
CA LYS A 892 -10.11 16.17 -35.20
C LYS A 892 -9.56 14.86 -35.74
N ASN A 893 -10.42 13.83 -35.86
CA ASN A 893 -10.14 12.55 -36.53
C ASN A 893 -8.85 11.87 -36.04
N VAL A 894 -8.78 11.58 -34.74
CA VAL A 894 -7.63 10.92 -34.10
C VAL A 894 -7.70 9.39 -34.13
N SER A 895 -8.77 8.79 -34.65
CA SER A 895 -8.98 7.33 -34.63
C SER A 895 -7.80 6.53 -35.17
N ASP A 896 -7.16 7.00 -36.25
CA ASP A 896 -6.00 6.32 -36.85
C ASP A 896 -4.68 6.53 -36.07
N LEU A 897 -4.68 7.45 -35.10
CA LEU A 897 -3.54 7.74 -34.22
C LEU A 897 -3.61 6.95 -32.92
N ILE A 898 -4.81 6.48 -32.55
CA ILE A 898 -5.08 5.77 -31.32
C ILE A 898 -5.09 4.27 -31.62
N LYS A 899 -4.15 3.54 -31.02
CA LYS A 899 -4.09 2.09 -31.18
C LYS A 899 -5.20 1.41 -30.38
N ASN A 900 -5.76 0.37 -30.99
CA ASN A 900 -6.67 -0.55 -30.33
C ASN A 900 -5.88 -1.61 -29.54
N PRO A 901 -6.27 -1.91 -28.28
CA PRO A 901 -5.66 -3.00 -27.52
C PRO A 901 -6.01 -4.36 -28.14
N MET A 902 -5.35 -5.42 -27.67
CA MET A 902 -5.81 -6.77 -27.96
C MET A 902 -7.18 -6.99 -27.31
N LEU A 903 -8.07 -7.72 -27.99
CA LEU A 903 -9.33 -8.14 -27.36
C LEU A 903 -9.02 -9.09 -26.19
N SER A 904 -9.77 -8.96 -25.10
CA SER A 904 -9.76 -9.91 -24.00
C SER A 904 -10.39 -11.24 -24.41
N ALA A 905 -10.04 -12.31 -23.70
CA ALA A 905 -10.70 -13.60 -23.86
C ALA A 905 -12.13 -13.50 -23.29
N PRO A 906 -13.11 -14.24 -23.82
CA PRO A 906 -14.42 -14.31 -23.19
C PRO A 906 -14.34 -15.08 -21.86
N VAL A 907 -15.27 -14.81 -20.94
CA VAL A 907 -15.42 -15.56 -19.69
C VAL A 907 -16.52 -16.61 -19.88
N ILE A 908 -16.19 -17.88 -19.68
CA ILE A 908 -17.14 -19.01 -19.69
C ILE A 908 -17.51 -19.33 -18.24
N SER A 909 -18.80 -19.39 -17.94
CA SER A 909 -19.35 -19.67 -16.61
C SER A 909 -20.39 -20.79 -16.70
N PRO A 910 -20.30 -21.86 -15.89
CA PRO A 910 -19.14 -22.17 -15.06
C PRO A 910 -17.88 -22.39 -15.91
N GLY A 911 -16.70 -22.28 -15.28
CA GLY A 911 -15.43 -22.67 -15.88
C GLY A 911 -15.32 -24.20 -15.97
N ASP A 912 -14.12 -24.75 -15.78
CA ASP A 912 -13.97 -26.21 -15.64
C ASP A 912 -14.80 -26.70 -14.45
N LYS A 913 -15.65 -27.71 -14.68
CA LYS A 913 -16.58 -28.20 -13.67
C LYS A 913 -16.96 -29.65 -13.91
N VAL A 914 -16.91 -30.45 -12.85
CA VAL A 914 -17.49 -31.80 -12.80
C VAL A 914 -18.92 -31.71 -12.24
N ILE A 915 -19.85 -32.39 -12.90
CA ILE A 915 -21.29 -32.32 -12.63
C ILE A 915 -21.85 -33.72 -12.48
N LEU A 916 -22.63 -33.93 -11.42
CA LEU A 916 -23.30 -35.20 -11.19
C LEU A 916 -24.57 -35.25 -12.05
N ALA A 917 -24.59 -36.17 -13.02
CA ALA A 917 -25.78 -36.42 -13.84
C ALA A 917 -26.98 -36.85 -12.97
N PRO A 918 -28.24 -36.56 -13.35
CA PRO A 918 -28.66 -35.98 -14.63
C PRO A 918 -28.88 -34.45 -14.60
N ASN A 919 -28.43 -33.74 -13.56
CA ASN A 919 -28.73 -32.31 -13.42
C ASN A 919 -28.01 -31.50 -14.52
N PRO A 920 -28.74 -30.83 -15.42
CA PRO A 920 -28.13 -30.05 -16.48
C PRO A 920 -27.44 -28.80 -15.93
N GLU A 921 -26.52 -28.23 -16.70
CA GLU A 921 -25.77 -27.03 -16.33
C GLU A 921 -26.03 -25.91 -17.33
N ILE A 922 -26.28 -24.71 -16.80
CA ILE A 922 -26.45 -23.52 -17.61
C ILE A 922 -25.07 -22.90 -17.84
N VAL A 923 -24.65 -22.89 -19.11
CA VAL A 923 -23.44 -22.21 -19.54
C VAL A 923 -23.78 -20.80 -20.02
N ASN A 924 -23.04 -19.83 -19.51
CA ASN A 924 -23.04 -18.46 -19.98
C ASN A 924 -21.64 -18.08 -20.48
N ILE A 925 -21.57 -17.31 -21.57
CA ILE A 925 -20.31 -16.78 -22.10
C ILE A 925 -20.43 -15.26 -22.17
N THR A 926 -19.51 -14.55 -21.52
CA THR A 926 -19.57 -13.09 -21.43
C THR A 926 -18.31 -12.44 -22.00
N SER A 927 -18.47 -11.21 -22.51
CA SER A 927 -17.38 -10.33 -22.90
C SER A 927 -17.71 -8.93 -22.43
N GLU A 928 -16.72 -8.23 -21.91
CA GLU A 928 -16.82 -6.82 -21.50
C GLU A 928 -16.69 -5.84 -22.67
N ILE A 929 -16.41 -6.36 -23.87
CA ILE A 929 -16.21 -5.54 -25.05
C ILE A 929 -17.58 -5.27 -25.67
N GLU A 930 -18.09 -4.07 -25.40
CA GLU A 930 -19.33 -3.57 -25.99
C GLU A 930 -19.32 -3.76 -27.52
N ASP A 931 -20.44 -4.23 -28.07
CA ASP A 931 -20.64 -4.56 -29.48
C ASP A 931 -19.71 -5.63 -30.08
N ALA A 932 -18.99 -6.40 -29.24
CA ALA A 932 -18.20 -7.53 -29.73
C ALA A 932 -19.06 -8.79 -29.90
N GLU A 933 -18.72 -9.57 -30.92
CA GLU A 933 -19.37 -10.84 -31.23
C GLU A 933 -18.58 -11.98 -30.57
N ILE A 934 -19.27 -12.87 -29.86
CA ILE A 934 -18.68 -14.06 -29.25
C ILE A 934 -19.01 -15.27 -30.13
N ARG A 935 -17.98 -16.01 -30.53
CA ARG A 935 -18.08 -17.26 -31.27
C ARG A 935 -17.67 -18.42 -30.39
N PHE A 936 -18.37 -19.55 -30.44
CA PHE A 936 -18.04 -20.72 -29.63
C PHE A 936 -18.27 -22.06 -30.35
N THR A 937 -17.64 -23.10 -29.81
CA THR A 937 -17.76 -24.53 -30.18
C THR A 937 -17.95 -25.35 -28.90
N LEU A 938 -18.45 -26.59 -29.03
CA LEU A 938 -18.72 -27.50 -27.89
C LEU A 938 -17.86 -28.78 -27.91
N ASP A 939 -17.04 -28.94 -28.95
CA ASP A 939 -16.13 -30.08 -29.15
C ASP A 939 -14.66 -29.71 -28.87
N GLY A 940 -14.41 -28.49 -28.40
CA GLY A 940 -13.08 -27.96 -28.12
C GLY A 940 -12.35 -27.36 -29.31
N SER A 941 -12.87 -27.48 -30.53
CA SER A 941 -12.25 -26.91 -31.73
C SER A 941 -12.15 -25.38 -31.68
N GLU A 942 -11.18 -24.78 -32.37
CA GLU A 942 -10.98 -23.33 -32.32
C GLU A 942 -12.16 -22.57 -32.98
N PRO A 943 -12.84 -21.66 -32.26
CA PRO A 943 -13.95 -20.91 -32.84
C PRO A 943 -13.47 -19.85 -33.85
N ASP A 944 -14.01 -19.92 -35.05
CA ASP A 944 -13.83 -19.00 -36.17
C ASP A 944 -15.08 -18.15 -36.45
N LEU A 945 -15.08 -17.38 -37.54
CA LEU A 945 -16.25 -16.57 -37.94
C LEU A 945 -17.44 -17.41 -38.45
N ASN A 946 -17.25 -18.70 -38.71
CA ASN A 946 -18.31 -19.63 -39.12
C ASN A 946 -18.93 -20.38 -37.93
N SER A 947 -18.24 -20.36 -36.78
CA SER A 947 -18.66 -21.00 -35.55
C SER A 947 -19.92 -20.35 -34.96
N GLN A 948 -20.56 -21.01 -34.00
CA GLN A 948 -21.84 -20.58 -33.44
C GLN A 948 -21.69 -19.23 -32.71
N VAL A 949 -22.61 -18.29 -32.98
CA VAL A 949 -22.67 -17.02 -32.23
C VAL A 949 -23.33 -17.27 -30.88
N PHE A 950 -22.68 -16.87 -29.80
CA PHE A 950 -23.30 -16.83 -28.49
C PHE A 950 -24.30 -15.66 -28.41
N LYS A 951 -25.58 -15.97 -28.14
CA LYS A 951 -26.66 -14.96 -28.04
C LYS A 951 -27.23 -14.85 -26.63
N GLN A 952 -27.27 -15.95 -25.91
CA GLN A 952 -27.83 -16.08 -24.56
C GLN A 952 -27.31 -17.37 -23.91
N PRO A 953 -27.38 -17.51 -22.58
CA PRO A 953 -27.03 -18.75 -21.89
C PRO A 953 -27.74 -19.97 -22.48
N PHE A 954 -27.07 -21.12 -22.48
CA PHE A 954 -27.59 -22.39 -23.00
C PHE A 954 -27.36 -23.53 -22.02
N GLU A 955 -28.17 -24.57 -22.13
CA GLU A 955 -28.13 -25.75 -21.27
C GLU A 955 -27.22 -26.83 -21.85
N LEU A 956 -26.42 -27.46 -21.00
CA LEU A 956 -25.69 -28.70 -21.28
C LEU A 956 -26.24 -29.83 -20.43
N ASP A 957 -26.43 -31.00 -21.05
CA ASP A 957 -26.89 -32.25 -20.43
C ASP A 957 -25.87 -33.39 -20.58
N LYS A 958 -24.72 -33.11 -21.21
CA LYS A 958 -23.64 -34.05 -21.48
C LYS A 958 -22.29 -33.33 -21.49
N SER A 959 -21.22 -34.11 -21.30
CA SER A 959 -19.86 -33.60 -21.29
C SER A 959 -19.50 -32.86 -22.59
N ALA A 960 -18.87 -31.69 -22.45
CA ALA A 960 -18.48 -30.84 -23.57
C ALA A 960 -17.18 -30.08 -23.26
N ILE A 961 -16.43 -29.74 -24.30
CA ILE A 961 -15.32 -28.79 -24.23
C ILE A 961 -15.76 -27.52 -24.94
N ILE A 962 -16.07 -26.50 -24.15
CA ILE A 962 -16.57 -25.23 -24.66
C ILE A 962 -15.37 -24.38 -25.00
N SER A 963 -15.15 -24.06 -26.28
CA SER A 963 -14.11 -23.11 -26.70
C SER A 963 -14.77 -21.87 -27.26
N ALA A 964 -14.42 -20.68 -26.75
CA ALA A 964 -15.03 -19.41 -27.10
C ALA A 964 -14.00 -18.32 -27.44
N ARG A 965 -14.34 -17.41 -28.36
CA ARG A 965 -13.49 -16.31 -28.81
C ARG A 965 -14.29 -15.06 -29.16
N VAL A 966 -13.70 -13.90 -28.86
CA VAL A 966 -14.30 -12.59 -29.12
C VAL A 966 -13.79 -12.01 -30.44
N TYR A 967 -14.70 -11.45 -31.23
CA TYR A 967 -14.44 -10.77 -32.50
C TYR A 967 -15.01 -9.34 -32.47
N LYS A 968 -14.24 -8.37 -32.97
CA LYS A 968 -14.69 -6.99 -33.14
C LYS A 968 -14.03 -6.35 -34.36
N LYS A 969 -14.81 -5.60 -35.14
CA LYS A 969 -14.31 -4.91 -36.33
C LYS A 969 -13.19 -3.93 -35.96
N GLY A 970 -12.06 -3.99 -36.68
CA GLY A 970 -10.89 -3.14 -36.43
C GLY A 970 -9.97 -3.62 -35.31
N TYR A 971 -10.22 -4.82 -34.78
CA TYR A 971 -9.39 -5.47 -33.76
C TYR A 971 -8.93 -6.84 -34.26
N LYS A 972 -7.75 -7.29 -33.81
CA LYS A 972 -7.37 -8.71 -33.96
C LYS A 972 -8.32 -9.56 -33.10
N PRO A 973 -8.74 -10.75 -33.56
CA PRO A 973 -9.56 -11.65 -32.74
C PRO A 973 -8.91 -11.93 -31.38
N GLY A 974 -9.72 -11.99 -30.31
CA GLY A 974 -9.24 -12.23 -28.95
C GLY A 974 -8.61 -13.61 -28.76
N PRO A 975 -7.99 -13.90 -27.61
CA PRO A 975 -7.59 -15.26 -27.27
C PRO A 975 -8.80 -16.19 -27.19
N ILE A 976 -8.55 -17.48 -27.45
CA ILE A 976 -9.53 -18.54 -27.21
C ILE A 976 -9.53 -18.86 -25.72
N LYS A 977 -10.70 -18.89 -25.10
CA LYS A 977 -10.92 -19.44 -23.77
C LYS A 977 -11.62 -20.77 -23.91
N SER A 978 -11.19 -21.78 -23.15
CA SER A 978 -11.87 -23.06 -23.08
C SER A 978 -12.32 -23.38 -21.65
N ALA A 979 -13.42 -24.13 -21.53
CA ALA A 979 -13.92 -24.71 -20.29
C ALA A 979 -14.36 -26.17 -20.53
N ARG A 980 -14.03 -27.07 -19.62
CA ARG A 980 -14.41 -28.48 -19.62
C ARG A 980 -15.57 -28.69 -18.66
N ILE A 981 -16.76 -28.97 -19.20
CA ILE A 981 -17.91 -29.39 -18.41
C ILE A 981 -18.00 -30.89 -18.52
N ILE A 982 -17.79 -31.60 -17.41
CA ILE A 982 -17.73 -33.05 -17.38
C ILE A 982 -18.91 -33.57 -16.56
N PHE A 983 -19.85 -34.23 -17.24
CA PHE A 983 -20.93 -34.96 -16.60
C PHE A 983 -20.43 -36.36 -16.24
N ILE A 984 -20.57 -36.72 -14.97
CA ILE A 984 -20.23 -38.04 -14.46
C ILE A 984 -21.45 -38.70 -13.84
N ASP A 985 -21.49 -40.04 -13.92
CA ASP A 985 -22.52 -40.81 -13.24
C ASP A 985 -22.06 -41.07 -11.79
N PRO A 986 -22.68 -40.45 -10.78
CA PRO A 986 -22.28 -40.63 -9.39
C PRO A 986 -22.45 -42.07 -8.90
N GLU A 987 -23.19 -42.95 -9.60
CA GLU A 987 -23.31 -44.37 -9.25
C GLU A 987 -22.09 -45.18 -9.71
N VAL A 988 -21.41 -44.72 -10.77
CA VAL A 988 -20.32 -45.46 -11.43
C VAL A 988 -18.95 -44.85 -11.15
N ASN A 989 -18.85 -43.52 -11.25
CA ASN A 989 -17.60 -42.78 -11.17
C ASN A 989 -17.23 -42.37 -9.74
N GLY A 990 -15.95 -42.11 -9.51
CA GLY A 990 -15.40 -41.58 -8.26
C GLY A 990 -14.29 -42.44 -7.68
N ILE A 991 -13.57 -41.87 -6.71
CA ILE A 991 -12.54 -42.53 -5.94
C ILE A 991 -12.84 -42.37 -4.45
N ASP A 992 -12.76 -43.47 -3.70
CA ASP A 992 -12.99 -43.47 -2.27
C ASP A 992 -11.81 -42.78 -1.57
N PHE A 993 -12.08 -41.93 -0.59
CA PHE A 993 -11.04 -41.39 0.28
C PHE A 993 -11.30 -41.74 1.75
N SER A 994 -10.22 -41.89 2.50
CA SER A 994 -10.23 -41.93 3.95
C SER A 994 -9.20 -40.94 4.50
N TYR A 995 -9.64 -40.11 5.43
CA TYR A 995 -8.92 -38.99 6.04
C TYR A 995 -8.64 -39.29 7.51
N PHE A 996 -7.42 -39.00 7.94
CA PHE A 996 -6.89 -39.32 9.26
C PHE A 996 -6.22 -38.08 9.83
N GLU A 997 -6.45 -37.79 11.11
CA GLU A 997 -5.77 -36.70 11.81
C GLU A 997 -4.58 -37.24 12.60
N GLY A 998 -3.44 -36.56 12.53
CA GLY A 998 -2.22 -37.00 13.19
C GLY A 998 -0.97 -36.38 12.60
N THR A 999 0.19 -36.71 13.17
CA THR A 999 1.49 -36.19 12.73
C THR A 999 2.36 -37.34 12.26
N TRP A 1000 2.91 -37.20 11.05
CA TRP A 1000 3.79 -38.19 10.47
C TRP A 1000 5.01 -37.53 9.84
N LYS A 1001 6.06 -38.33 9.61
CA LYS A 1001 7.27 -37.93 8.86
C LYS A 1001 7.43 -38.73 7.57
N LYS A 1002 6.53 -39.70 7.35
CA LYS A 1002 6.42 -40.64 6.25
C LYS A 1002 4.96 -41.07 6.14
N VAL A 1003 4.54 -41.55 4.98
CA VAL A 1003 3.20 -42.09 4.77
C VAL A 1003 2.91 -43.17 5.82
N PRO A 1004 1.81 -43.04 6.58
CA PRO A 1004 1.50 -44.00 7.63
C PRO A 1004 1.05 -45.35 7.09
N ASP A 1005 1.14 -46.36 7.95
CA ASP A 1005 0.43 -47.61 7.76
C ASP A 1005 -1.06 -47.38 8.07
N PHE A 1006 -1.87 -47.22 7.02
CA PHE A 1006 -3.29 -46.92 7.12
C PHE A 1006 -4.11 -48.06 7.74
N ASP A 1007 -3.62 -49.31 7.68
CA ASP A 1007 -4.31 -50.46 8.27
C ASP A 1007 -4.30 -50.43 9.81
N LEU A 1008 -3.41 -49.63 10.40
CA LEU A 1008 -3.31 -49.40 11.84
C LEU A 1008 -4.09 -48.17 12.33
N LEU A 1009 -4.77 -47.46 11.43
CA LEU A 1009 -5.45 -46.20 11.73
C LEU A 1009 -6.97 -46.32 11.54
N SER A 1010 -7.72 -45.48 12.26
CA SER A 1010 -9.16 -45.32 12.05
C SER A 1010 -9.44 -43.96 11.38
N PRO A 1011 -10.18 -43.91 10.26
CA PRO A 1011 -10.45 -42.65 9.59
C PRO A 1011 -11.37 -41.77 10.43
N THR A 1012 -11.08 -40.47 10.49
CA THR A 1012 -11.95 -39.46 11.09
C THR A 1012 -13.03 -38.99 10.12
N LYS A 1013 -12.79 -39.15 8.81
CA LYS A 1013 -13.73 -38.85 7.74
C LYS A 1013 -13.45 -39.75 6.54
N SER A 1014 -14.49 -40.23 5.86
CA SER A 1014 -14.38 -40.92 4.58
C SER A 1014 -15.47 -40.43 3.65
N GLY A 1015 -15.28 -40.64 2.34
CA GLY A 1015 -16.26 -40.26 1.33
C GLY A 1015 -15.76 -40.58 -0.06
N ILE A 1016 -16.41 -39.97 -1.05
CA ILE A 1016 -16.06 -40.11 -2.47
C ILE A 1016 -15.70 -38.73 -2.98
N VAL A 1017 -14.59 -38.65 -3.71
CA VAL A 1017 -14.25 -37.49 -4.54
C VAL A 1017 -14.21 -37.93 -5.99
N TYR A 1018 -14.30 -36.98 -6.91
CA TYR A 1018 -14.30 -37.27 -8.35
C TYR A 1018 -13.01 -36.84 -9.03
N GLU A 1019 -12.22 -36.02 -8.33
CA GLU A 1019 -10.90 -35.58 -8.73
C GLU A 1019 -9.97 -35.67 -7.50
N ILE A 1020 -8.67 -35.79 -7.74
CA ILE A 1020 -7.67 -35.76 -6.66
C ILE A 1020 -7.44 -34.30 -6.25
N ASP A 1021 -8.41 -33.75 -5.54
CA ASP A 1021 -8.43 -32.35 -5.10
C ASP A 1021 -8.69 -32.27 -3.58
N LEU A 1022 -7.75 -31.65 -2.87
CA LEU A 1022 -7.85 -31.42 -1.43
C LEU A 1022 -9.03 -30.51 -1.07
N GLN A 1023 -9.54 -29.66 -1.98
CA GLN A 1023 -10.73 -28.85 -1.71
C GLN A 1023 -11.99 -29.72 -1.59
N GLN A 1024 -12.12 -30.79 -2.38
CA GLN A 1024 -13.24 -31.74 -2.27
C GLN A 1024 -13.18 -32.54 -0.96
N VAL A 1025 -11.97 -32.78 -0.44
CA VAL A 1025 -11.77 -33.42 0.88
C VAL A 1025 -12.05 -32.43 2.02
N ASN A 1026 -11.69 -31.16 1.85
CA ASN A 1026 -11.77 -30.08 2.85
C ASN A 1026 -11.09 -30.43 4.21
N PRO A 1027 -9.75 -30.58 4.25
CA PRO A 1027 -8.99 -30.81 5.48
C PRO A 1027 -9.21 -29.70 6.51
N LYS A 1028 -9.40 -30.07 7.79
CA LYS A 1028 -9.58 -29.12 8.90
C LYS A 1028 -8.30 -28.85 9.70
N SER A 1029 -7.23 -29.55 9.36
CA SER A 1029 -5.94 -29.55 10.04
C SER A 1029 -4.82 -29.42 9.01
N ASP A 1030 -3.68 -28.87 9.41
CA ASP A 1030 -2.42 -28.90 8.65
C ASP A 1030 -1.57 -30.13 8.98
N LYS A 1031 -2.15 -31.10 9.72
CA LYS A 1031 -1.53 -32.36 10.10
C LYS A 1031 -2.52 -33.49 9.92
N PHE A 1032 -2.43 -34.16 8.78
CA PHE A 1032 -3.36 -35.20 8.38
C PHE A 1032 -2.72 -36.20 7.41
N ALA A 1033 -3.39 -37.34 7.20
CA ALA A 1033 -3.07 -38.29 6.16
C ALA A 1033 -4.32 -38.64 5.35
N LEU A 1034 -4.11 -39.00 4.08
CA LEU A 1034 -5.14 -39.40 3.13
C LEU A 1034 -4.73 -40.68 2.42
N ILE A 1035 -5.71 -41.55 2.25
CA ILE A 1035 -5.64 -42.65 1.28
C ILE A 1035 -6.82 -42.50 0.33
N PHE A 1036 -6.53 -42.59 -0.96
CA PHE A 1036 -7.53 -42.69 -2.02
C PHE A 1036 -7.46 -44.09 -2.65
N THR A 1037 -8.60 -44.72 -2.90
CA THR A 1037 -8.70 -46.06 -3.51
C THR A 1037 -9.83 -46.11 -4.53
N GLY A 1038 -9.55 -46.69 -5.69
CA GLY A 1038 -10.53 -46.85 -6.76
C GLY A 1038 -10.00 -47.67 -7.92
N LYS A 1039 -10.67 -47.55 -9.06
CA LYS A 1039 -10.26 -48.14 -10.34
C LYS A 1039 -10.04 -47.01 -11.36
N LEU A 1040 -9.06 -47.21 -12.23
CA LEU A 1040 -8.71 -46.35 -13.34
C LEU A 1040 -9.00 -47.09 -14.65
N GLU A 1041 -9.87 -46.55 -15.49
CA GLU A 1041 -10.15 -47.14 -16.80
C GLU A 1041 -9.14 -46.69 -17.85
N ILE A 1042 -8.43 -47.64 -18.46
CA ILE A 1042 -7.48 -47.40 -19.55
C ILE A 1042 -8.14 -47.78 -20.87
N SER A 1043 -8.38 -46.78 -21.73
CA SER A 1043 -9.03 -46.97 -23.02
C SER A 1043 -8.11 -47.55 -24.10
N LYS A 1044 -6.80 -47.30 -24.00
CA LYS A 1044 -5.78 -47.80 -24.92
C LYS A 1044 -4.58 -48.36 -24.18
N PRO A 1045 -4.10 -49.57 -24.53
CA PRO A 1045 -2.93 -50.15 -23.88
C PRO A 1045 -1.67 -49.37 -24.26
N GLY A 1046 -0.72 -49.26 -23.34
CA GLY A 1046 0.52 -48.51 -23.59
C GLY A 1046 1.36 -48.30 -22.35
N ASP A 1047 2.47 -47.58 -22.52
CA ASP A 1047 3.32 -47.14 -21.41
C ASP A 1047 2.76 -45.83 -20.87
N TYR A 1048 2.28 -45.87 -19.62
CA TYR A 1048 1.74 -44.71 -18.93
C TYR A 1048 2.75 -44.21 -17.91
N THR A 1049 3.04 -42.91 -17.93
CA THR A 1049 3.84 -42.25 -16.89
C THR A 1049 2.90 -41.51 -15.96
N PHE A 1050 2.96 -41.81 -14.66
CA PHE A 1050 2.25 -41.07 -13.62
C PHE A 1050 3.19 -40.06 -12.99
N TYR A 1051 2.67 -38.87 -12.69
CA TYR A 1051 3.38 -37.77 -12.06
C TYR A 1051 2.62 -37.36 -10.81
N LEU A 1052 3.30 -37.35 -9.68
CA LEU A 1052 2.73 -37.01 -8.38
C LEU A 1052 3.49 -35.81 -7.82
N ASN A 1053 2.82 -34.68 -7.70
CA ASN A 1053 3.34 -33.48 -7.06
C ASN A 1053 2.69 -33.30 -5.70
N SER A 1054 3.49 -33.21 -4.64
CA SER A 1054 2.97 -32.96 -3.30
C SER A 1054 3.93 -32.19 -2.40
N ASN A 1055 3.36 -31.53 -1.39
CA ASN A 1055 4.06 -31.06 -0.20
C ASN A 1055 3.99 -32.17 0.85
N ASP A 1056 5.13 -32.65 1.34
CA ASP A 1056 5.28 -33.87 2.14
C ASP A 1056 4.87 -35.15 1.39
N GLY A 1057 4.95 -36.27 2.08
CA GLY A 1057 5.11 -37.57 1.42
C GLY A 1057 3.84 -38.11 0.81
N SER A 1058 3.98 -38.64 -0.41
CA SER A 1058 2.90 -39.28 -1.13
C SER A 1058 3.37 -40.46 -1.98
N ASN A 1059 2.47 -41.36 -2.36
CA ASN A 1059 2.76 -42.46 -3.26
C ASN A 1059 1.58 -42.76 -4.21
N VAL A 1060 1.88 -43.32 -5.38
CA VAL A 1060 0.88 -43.86 -6.31
C VAL A 1060 1.15 -45.34 -6.55
N PHE A 1061 0.11 -46.16 -6.40
CA PHE A 1061 0.11 -47.57 -6.73
C PHE A 1061 -0.89 -47.86 -7.84
N ILE A 1062 -0.47 -48.66 -8.82
CA ILE A 1062 -1.36 -49.20 -9.86
C ILE A 1062 -1.27 -50.73 -9.82
N ASP A 1063 -2.41 -51.41 -9.74
CA ASP A 1063 -2.51 -52.87 -9.53
C ASP A 1063 -1.61 -53.37 -8.39
N ASN A 1064 -1.63 -52.64 -7.27
CA ASN A 1064 -0.80 -52.86 -6.08
C ASN A 1064 0.72 -52.75 -6.30
N LYS A 1065 1.18 -52.29 -7.47
CA LYS A 1065 2.59 -51.98 -7.72
C LYS A 1065 2.84 -50.50 -7.44
N LEU A 1066 3.85 -50.20 -6.63
CA LEU A 1066 4.31 -48.84 -6.41
C LEU A 1066 4.88 -48.27 -7.71
N VAL A 1067 4.23 -47.25 -8.25
CA VAL A 1067 4.62 -46.58 -9.50
C VAL A 1067 5.38 -45.29 -9.19
N VAL A 1068 4.88 -44.49 -8.26
CA VAL A 1068 5.54 -43.25 -7.82
C VAL A 1068 5.79 -43.31 -6.32
N ASP A 1069 7.05 -43.21 -5.93
CA ASP A 1069 7.48 -43.02 -4.54
C ASP A 1069 7.89 -41.57 -4.34
N ASN A 1070 7.06 -40.80 -3.63
CA ASN A 1070 7.32 -39.43 -3.25
C ASN A 1070 7.28 -39.26 -1.73
N ASP A 1071 7.65 -40.28 -0.94
CA ASP A 1071 7.53 -40.24 0.51
C ASP A 1071 8.58 -39.34 1.21
N GLY A 1072 8.30 -38.99 2.48
CA GLY A 1072 9.15 -38.18 3.37
C GLY A 1072 8.74 -36.70 3.47
N LEU A 1073 9.45 -35.95 4.31
CA LEU A 1073 9.23 -34.50 4.46
C LEU A 1073 9.91 -33.71 3.33
N HIS A 1074 9.17 -32.85 2.65
CA HIS A 1074 9.69 -31.97 1.60
C HIS A 1074 8.68 -30.89 1.20
N GLY A 1075 9.17 -29.76 0.67
CA GLY A 1075 8.31 -28.82 -0.06
C GLY A 1075 7.78 -29.42 -1.37
N SER A 1076 7.01 -28.62 -2.12
CA SER A 1076 6.39 -29.07 -3.38
C SER A 1076 7.44 -29.63 -4.31
N ARG A 1077 7.32 -30.91 -4.63
CA ARG A 1077 8.15 -31.56 -5.63
C ARG A 1077 7.31 -32.57 -6.38
N GLU A 1078 7.59 -32.68 -7.67
CA GLU A 1078 7.04 -33.72 -8.51
C GLU A 1078 8.00 -34.90 -8.63
N ARG A 1079 7.45 -36.10 -8.53
CA ARG A 1079 8.11 -37.33 -8.95
C ARG A 1079 7.24 -38.08 -9.93
N SER A 1080 7.86 -38.94 -10.73
CA SER A 1080 7.16 -39.71 -11.74
C SER A 1080 7.63 -41.15 -11.81
N GLY A 1081 6.78 -42.02 -12.34
CA GLY A 1081 7.10 -43.40 -12.61
C GLY A 1081 6.23 -43.95 -13.73
N MET A 1082 6.77 -44.93 -14.44
CA MET A 1082 6.16 -45.49 -15.64
C MET A 1082 5.68 -46.91 -15.40
N ILE A 1083 4.51 -47.25 -15.92
CA ILE A 1083 3.95 -48.59 -15.89
C ILE A 1083 3.25 -48.89 -17.22
N LYS A 1084 3.43 -50.12 -17.71
CA LYS A 1084 2.71 -50.61 -18.88
C LYS A 1084 1.31 -51.08 -18.47
N LEU A 1085 0.28 -50.49 -19.06
CA LEU A 1085 -1.12 -50.82 -18.78
C LEU A 1085 -1.79 -51.45 -19.99
N THR A 1086 -2.70 -52.39 -19.71
CA THR A 1086 -3.58 -52.98 -20.72
C THR A 1086 -4.84 -52.13 -20.88
N GLN A 1087 -5.62 -52.38 -21.93
CA GLN A 1087 -6.96 -51.79 -21.99
C GLN A 1087 -7.84 -52.42 -20.89
N GLY A 1088 -8.59 -51.60 -20.15
CA GLY A 1088 -9.51 -52.05 -19.10
C GLY A 1088 -9.29 -51.36 -17.75
N MET A 1089 -9.90 -51.92 -16.70
CA MET A 1089 -9.85 -51.37 -15.34
C MET A 1089 -8.58 -51.80 -14.60
N HIS A 1090 -7.89 -50.83 -14.02
CA HIS A 1090 -6.71 -51.03 -13.19
C HIS A 1090 -6.96 -50.49 -11.78
N ALA A 1091 -6.56 -51.19 -10.74
CA ALA A 1091 -6.71 -50.67 -9.38
C ALA A 1091 -5.75 -49.49 -9.16
N ILE A 1092 -6.23 -48.40 -8.57
CA ILE A 1092 -5.40 -47.24 -8.20
C ILE A 1092 -5.50 -46.98 -6.70
N LYS A 1093 -4.35 -46.75 -6.08
CA LYS A 1093 -4.26 -46.29 -4.69
C LYS A 1093 -3.28 -45.13 -4.59
N ILE A 1094 -3.69 -44.06 -3.94
CA ILE A 1094 -2.86 -42.88 -3.71
C ILE A 1094 -2.78 -42.65 -2.20
N THR A 1095 -1.58 -42.46 -1.68
CA THR A 1095 -1.38 -42.16 -0.26
C THR A 1095 -0.73 -40.81 -0.11
N TYR A 1096 -1.07 -40.06 0.92
CA TYR A 1096 -0.54 -38.73 1.20
C TYR A 1096 -0.51 -38.47 2.71
N PHE A 1097 0.50 -37.74 3.20
CA PHE A 1097 0.44 -37.09 4.52
C PHE A 1097 0.92 -35.65 4.43
N GLN A 1098 0.36 -34.79 5.29
CA GLN A 1098 0.74 -33.40 5.48
C GLN A 1098 1.25 -33.22 6.91
N ALA A 1099 2.41 -32.60 7.09
CA ALA A 1099 3.03 -32.38 8.41
C ALA A 1099 3.09 -30.90 8.86
N GLY A 1100 2.63 -29.97 8.03
CA GLY A 1100 2.45 -28.55 8.35
C GLY A 1100 2.72 -27.63 7.16
N GLY A 1101 2.46 -26.33 7.31
CA GLY A 1101 2.70 -25.35 6.24
C GLY A 1101 1.70 -25.45 5.08
N GLY A 1102 2.10 -25.06 3.87
CA GLY A 1102 1.24 -25.14 2.68
C GLY A 1102 0.95 -26.58 2.28
N MET A 1103 -0.27 -26.88 1.84
CA MET A 1103 -0.69 -28.22 1.39
C MET A 1103 -0.85 -28.27 -0.13
N HIS A 1104 -0.35 -29.34 -0.75
CA HIS A 1104 -0.44 -29.55 -2.19
C HIS A 1104 -0.43 -31.04 -2.49
N LEU A 1105 -1.34 -31.50 -3.36
CA LEU A 1105 -1.38 -32.84 -3.90
C LEU A 1105 -2.00 -32.75 -5.30
N GLN A 1106 -1.28 -33.24 -6.31
CA GLN A 1106 -1.73 -33.26 -7.70
C GLN A 1106 -1.24 -34.54 -8.37
N LEU A 1107 -2.15 -35.22 -9.08
CA LEU A 1107 -1.86 -36.44 -9.84
C LEU A 1107 -2.12 -36.21 -11.33
N SER A 1108 -1.07 -36.37 -12.13
CA SER A 1108 -1.11 -36.31 -13.60
C SER A 1108 -0.64 -37.61 -14.23
N PHE A 1109 -0.96 -37.81 -15.50
CA PHE A 1109 -0.45 -38.93 -16.30
C PHE A 1109 -0.15 -38.51 -17.75
N SER A 1110 0.67 -39.30 -18.45
CA SER A 1110 0.91 -39.21 -19.89
C SER A 1110 1.02 -40.60 -20.51
N SER A 1111 0.83 -40.68 -21.82
CA SER A 1111 1.08 -41.85 -22.67
C SER A 1111 1.58 -41.41 -24.05
N PRO A 1112 1.98 -42.31 -24.96
CA PRO A 1112 2.38 -41.92 -26.31
C PRO A 1112 1.33 -41.13 -27.10
N GLU A 1113 0.05 -41.24 -26.72
CA GLU A 1113 -1.06 -40.52 -27.35
C GLU A 1113 -1.66 -39.42 -26.46
N ILE A 1114 -1.25 -39.35 -25.20
CA ILE A 1114 -1.79 -38.42 -24.21
C ILE A 1114 -0.62 -37.60 -23.64
N GLU A 1115 -0.59 -36.31 -23.98
CA GLU A 1115 0.33 -35.38 -23.31
C GLU A 1115 0.02 -35.33 -21.80
N LYS A 1116 1.03 -34.94 -21.01
CA LYS A 1116 0.89 -34.88 -19.54
C LYS A 1116 -0.29 -33.99 -19.14
N GLN A 1117 -1.28 -34.58 -18.48
CA GLN A 1117 -2.46 -33.90 -17.95
C GLN A 1117 -2.92 -34.53 -16.64
N GLU A 1118 -3.76 -33.82 -15.87
CA GLU A 1118 -4.46 -34.42 -14.73
C GLU A 1118 -5.36 -35.57 -15.20
N ILE A 1119 -5.53 -36.58 -14.34
CA ILE A 1119 -6.38 -37.72 -14.66
C ILE A 1119 -7.85 -37.26 -14.68
N PRO A 1120 -8.57 -37.39 -15.81
CA PRO A 1120 -9.96 -36.97 -15.91
C PRO A 1120 -10.88 -37.70 -14.93
N ALA A 1121 -11.86 -36.98 -14.35
CA ALA A 1121 -12.86 -37.55 -13.43
C ALA A 1121 -13.59 -38.79 -13.99
N LEU A 1122 -13.85 -38.80 -15.31
CA LEU A 1122 -14.48 -39.92 -16.02
C LEU A 1122 -13.65 -41.21 -16.03
N MET A 1123 -12.34 -41.13 -15.79
CA MET A 1123 -11.47 -42.30 -15.72
C MET A 1123 -11.47 -42.95 -14.33
N PHE A 1124 -11.98 -42.26 -13.30
CA PHE A 1124 -12.11 -42.82 -11.96
C PHE A 1124 -13.43 -43.57 -11.82
N PHE A 1125 -13.32 -44.82 -11.40
CA PHE A 1125 -14.44 -45.70 -11.11
C PHE A 1125 -14.36 -46.15 -9.66
N LYS A 1126 -15.53 -46.25 -9.02
CA LYS A 1126 -15.62 -46.71 -7.64
C LYS A 1126 -15.03 -48.11 -7.49
N SER A 1127 -14.55 -48.39 -6.29
CA SER A 1127 -13.87 -49.65 -5.99
C SER A 1127 -14.76 -50.89 -6.17
N ASN A 1128 -16.11 -50.75 -6.12
CA ASN A 1128 -17.16 -51.79 -6.14
C ASN A 1128 -16.65 -53.23 -6.04
#